data_AF-A0A654GAS0-F1
#
_entry.id   AF-A0A654GAS0-F1
#
_cell.length_a   1.000
_cell.length_b   1.000
_cell.length_c   1.000
_cell.angle_alpha   90.00
_cell.angle_beta   90.00
_cell.angle_gamma   90.00
#
_symmetry.space_group_name_H-M   'P 1'
#
loop_
_entity.id
_entity.type
_entity.pdbx_description
1 polymer ?
#
loop_
_entity_poly.entity_id
_entity_poly.type
_entity_poly.pdbx_seq_one_letter_code
_entity_poly.pdbx_strand_id
1 'polypeptide(L)'
;MSSTDVEGYTFPFHDHPLSYVVRAVEHCLLCSRPSRRSSNIYYHCKECDAYMHEECVGHLLCQPFMCNHVLKVFFDTILSPLDSITDNCCYLCRDELWRWFARCTICNISMDVRCLAKRQPLTISEPKNHKHSLTLLFRLVTFTCNACGVEDDRNPYVCLECNLMVHKDCIEYLPRVISINRHDHRISHTFHLGQGEGDKECGVCRKTINWVYGGYQCSRCPSYAVHSRCATRREVWDGLELEDVPEEEEEIEDPFKVINEKGDIVHFCHEKHILRLDENYVTDDAYMQCRCCILAINGDPCYKCVECDFILHEACANLPRKKRHLLHNHKLTLLSTLDPYIKCRACGVYTDGFIYKCLHEDCEGTNFEYDVRCSSVSEPFHHDLHQHPLYFTLQSSRKCQICDIKISDNPLSCTVCDEYSLCMRCATLPRKVKHRCDDHFLSLCQGSSVYDTGDLWCDICETKTNPSLCYYTCDECGLSLHTNCVLGSLHYMKLGIPKPDVEIHPNNGATRPFCTGCNFRCQSTFFIRITKEESTYYSCSIYCHVWAKSTYPNSWSFLASALDRTRNQVEETVSIGKPDLNFFDSKESLSSAVRSVMDKDSELGNLVRRNHAKWKESLVSTGLMNGYVNKFIEALQKLV
;
A
#
# COMPACT_ATOMS: atom_id res chain seq x y z
N MET A 1 2.04 75.34 -6.03
CA MET A 1 1.72 75.37 -4.59
C MET A 1 0.26 75.72 -4.44
N SER A 2 -0.58 74.72 -4.19
CA SER A 2 -1.84 74.89 -3.46
C SER A 2 -2.10 73.55 -2.75
N SER A 3 -2.12 73.64 -1.42
CA SER A 3 -2.49 72.58 -0.49
C SER A 3 -3.90 72.10 -0.83
N THR A 4 -4.02 70.87 -1.32
CA THR A 4 -5.25 70.11 -1.15
C THR A 4 -5.03 69.31 0.13
N ASP A 5 -5.70 69.73 1.19
CA ASP A 5 -5.85 68.92 2.39
C ASP A 5 -6.42 67.57 1.95
N VAL A 6 -5.57 66.54 1.95
CA VAL A 6 -6.02 65.18 1.66
C VAL A 6 -6.77 64.75 2.91
N GLU A 7 -8.10 64.90 2.91
CA GLU A 7 -8.97 64.45 3.98
C GLU A 7 -8.59 63.00 4.34
N GLY A 8 -8.08 62.83 5.56
CA GLY A 8 -7.75 61.53 6.11
C GLY A 8 -9.03 60.89 6.61
N TYR A 9 -9.46 59.82 5.94
CA TYR A 9 -10.61 59.03 6.37
C TYR A 9 -10.15 58.08 7.48
N THR A 10 -10.75 58.20 8.66
CA THR A 10 -10.56 57.23 9.74
C THR A 10 -11.64 56.17 9.64
N PHE A 11 -11.24 54.92 9.78
CA PHE A 11 -12.16 53.79 9.72
C PHE A 11 -12.02 52.95 10.99
N PRO A 12 -13.12 52.40 11.53
CA PRO A 12 -13.08 51.70 12.81
C PRO A 12 -12.27 50.39 12.77
N PHE A 13 -12.00 49.87 11.56
CA PHE A 13 -11.24 48.65 11.33
C PHE A 13 -9.74 48.87 11.07
N HIS A 14 -9.24 50.12 11.01
CA HIS A 14 -7.84 50.42 10.74
C HIS A 14 -7.37 51.63 11.54
N ASP A 15 -6.25 51.51 12.26
CA ASP A 15 -5.83 52.52 13.24
C ASP A 15 -5.22 53.80 12.59
N HIS A 16 -4.72 53.72 11.35
CA HIS A 16 -4.12 54.86 10.66
C HIS A 16 -5.10 55.55 9.69
N PRO A 17 -4.99 56.89 9.50
CA PRO A 17 -5.82 57.61 8.54
C PRO A 17 -5.54 57.18 7.10
N LEU A 18 -6.61 56.90 6.36
CA LEU A 18 -6.57 56.46 4.97
C LEU A 18 -6.78 57.65 4.02
N SER A 19 -5.96 57.72 2.99
CA SER A 19 -6.03 58.76 1.96
C SER A 19 -6.63 58.21 0.66
N TYR A 20 -7.39 59.05 -0.03
CA TYR A 20 -7.99 58.68 -1.31
C TYR A 20 -6.95 58.78 -2.44
N VAL A 21 -6.78 57.72 -3.23
CA VAL A 21 -5.82 57.69 -4.34
C VAL A 21 -6.43 57.02 -5.56
N VAL A 22 -6.27 57.66 -6.72
CA VAL A 22 -6.65 57.09 -8.02
C VAL A 22 -5.39 56.61 -8.72
N ARG A 23 -5.16 55.29 -8.73
CA ARG A 23 -4.04 54.66 -9.45
C ARG A 23 -4.32 53.19 -9.75
N ALA A 24 -3.60 52.61 -10.70
CA ALA A 24 -3.53 51.15 -10.80
C ALA A 24 -2.71 50.60 -9.62
N VAL A 25 -3.26 49.65 -8.87
CA VAL A 25 -2.57 48.92 -7.80
C VAL A 25 -2.58 47.44 -8.15
N GLU A 26 -1.43 46.78 -7.96
CA GLU A 26 -1.26 45.35 -8.27
C GLU A 26 -2.07 44.44 -7.34
N HIS A 27 -2.25 44.80 -6.06
CA HIS A 27 -3.00 44.00 -5.10
C HIS A 27 -3.81 44.86 -4.13
N CYS A 28 -5.10 44.55 -3.97
CA CYS A 28 -5.89 45.06 -2.84
C CYS A 28 -5.72 44.15 -1.62
N LEU A 29 -5.53 44.75 -0.45
CA LEU A 29 -5.34 44.07 0.83
C LEU A 29 -6.51 43.15 1.22
N LEU A 30 -7.75 43.57 0.96
CA LEU A 30 -8.95 42.87 1.42
C LEU A 30 -9.34 41.70 0.51
N CYS A 31 -9.15 41.82 -0.81
CA CYS A 31 -9.60 40.79 -1.77
C CYS A 31 -8.45 40.08 -2.50
N SER A 32 -7.21 40.52 -2.30
CA SER A 32 -5.99 40.00 -2.95
C SER A 32 -6.01 40.01 -4.48
N ARG A 33 -6.94 40.75 -5.11
CA ARG A 33 -7.09 40.82 -6.57
C ARG A 33 -6.49 42.12 -7.14
N PRO A 34 -5.84 42.07 -8.32
CA PRO A 34 -5.50 43.25 -9.10
C PRO A 34 -6.77 43.92 -9.65
N SER A 35 -6.67 45.22 -9.99
CA SER A 35 -7.78 45.89 -10.67
C SER A 35 -7.98 45.40 -12.10
N ARG A 36 -9.25 45.21 -12.49
CA ARG A 36 -9.66 44.87 -13.87
C ARG A 36 -9.77 46.10 -14.79
N ARG A 37 -9.65 47.33 -14.26
CA ARG A 37 -9.81 48.59 -15.00
C ARG A 37 -8.73 49.60 -14.61
N SER A 38 -8.38 50.47 -15.56
CA SER A 38 -7.28 51.46 -15.50
C SER A 38 -7.52 52.66 -14.58
N SER A 39 -8.66 52.73 -13.87
CA SER A 39 -9.02 53.87 -13.01
C SER A 39 -9.98 53.45 -11.88
N ASN A 40 -9.52 52.62 -10.96
CA ASN A 40 -10.26 52.31 -9.72
C ASN A 40 -9.82 53.22 -8.58
N ILE A 41 -10.75 53.52 -7.69
CA ILE A 41 -10.56 54.32 -6.49
C ILE A 41 -10.03 53.43 -5.36
N TYR A 42 -9.01 53.91 -4.65
CA TYR A 42 -8.42 53.22 -3.51
C TYR A 42 -8.32 54.11 -2.27
N TYR A 43 -8.47 53.46 -1.12
CA TYR A 43 -7.94 53.95 0.15
C TYR A 43 -6.50 53.47 0.31
N HIS A 44 -5.60 54.41 0.61
CA HIS A 44 -4.18 54.17 0.84
C HIS A 44 -3.77 54.61 2.24
N CYS A 45 -3.21 53.67 3.01
CA CYS A 45 -2.55 53.98 4.27
C CYS A 45 -1.06 54.17 4.01
N LYS A 46 -0.55 55.39 4.24
CA LYS A 46 0.88 55.70 4.07
C LYS A 46 1.76 55.01 5.12
N GLU A 47 1.24 54.79 6.32
CA GLU A 47 1.99 54.20 7.44
C GLU A 47 2.16 52.68 7.28
N CYS A 48 1.13 52.00 6.77
CA CYS A 48 1.16 50.56 6.51
C CYS A 48 1.55 50.21 5.07
N ASP A 49 1.68 51.19 4.16
CA ASP A 49 1.76 50.99 2.71
C ASP A 49 0.68 50.01 2.18
N ALA A 50 -0.57 50.22 2.63
CA ALA A 50 -1.70 49.33 2.35
C ALA A 50 -2.70 49.97 1.38
N TYR A 51 -3.18 49.20 0.42
CA TYR A 51 -4.18 49.64 -0.57
C TYR A 51 -5.46 48.82 -0.51
N MET A 52 -6.60 49.49 -0.42
CA MET A 52 -7.92 48.86 -0.34
C MET A 52 -8.85 49.46 -1.38
N HIS A 53 -9.58 48.63 -2.15
CA HIS A 53 -10.64 49.15 -3.03
C HIS A 53 -11.71 49.84 -2.20
N GLU A 54 -12.25 50.94 -2.70
CA GLU A 54 -13.40 51.62 -2.07
C GLU A 54 -14.57 50.66 -1.86
N GLU A 55 -14.89 49.86 -2.88
CA GLU A 55 -15.91 48.81 -2.78
C GLU A 55 -15.59 47.84 -1.64
N CYS A 56 -14.34 47.37 -1.51
CA CYS A 56 -13.97 46.44 -0.44
C CYS A 56 -14.10 47.06 0.96
N VAL A 57 -13.80 48.36 1.10
CA VAL A 57 -14.01 49.11 2.36
C VAL A 57 -15.49 49.26 2.69
N GLY A 58 -16.32 49.63 1.70
CA GLY A 58 -17.77 49.69 1.86
C GLY A 58 -18.38 48.35 2.27
N HIS A 59 -17.90 47.25 1.68
CA HIS A 59 -18.32 45.90 2.07
C HIS A 59 -17.95 45.54 3.51
N LEU A 60 -16.80 46.01 4.02
CA LEU A 60 -16.40 45.75 5.41
C LEU A 60 -17.28 46.50 6.42
N LEU A 61 -17.78 47.68 6.04
CA LEU A 61 -18.59 48.56 6.89
C LEU A 61 -20.08 48.19 6.91
N CYS A 62 -20.61 47.68 5.79
CA CYS A 62 -22.03 47.39 5.62
C CYS A 62 -22.47 45.98 6.07
N GLN A 63 -21.61 45.22 6.75
CA GLN A 63 -21.91 43.84 7.12
C GLN A 63 -22.04 43.71 8.64
N PRO A 64 -23.02 42.95 9.17
CA PRO A 64 -22.92 42.44 10.52
C PRO A 64 -21.66 41.56 10.56
N PHE A 65 -20.64 42.02 11.30
CA PHE A 65 -19.43 41.27 11.53
C PHE A 65 -19.78 39.86 12.07
N MET A 66 -18.94 38.86 11.77
CA MET A 66 -19.10 37.46 12.24
C MET A 66 -19.20 37.34 13.79
N CYS A 67 -18.84 38.42 14.49
CA CYS A 67 -19.18 38.69 15.87
C CYS A 67 -19.70 40.13 15.95
N ASN A 68 -20.55 40.51 16.91
CA ASN A 68 -21.12 41.87 17.00
C ASN A 68 -20.11 42.98 17.38
N HIS A 69 -18.82 42.76 17.16
CA HIS A 69 -17.72 43.67 17.46
C HIS A 69 -16.93 43.99 16.20
N VAL A 70 -16.34 45.18 16.17
CA VAL A 70 -15.48 45.61 15.06
C VAL A 70 -14.22 44.75 15.00
N LEU A 71 -13.92 44.25 13.80
CA LEU A 71 -12.65 43.59 13.50
C LEU A 71 -11.60 44.64 13.10
N LYS A 72 -10.47 44.68 13.80
CA LYS A 72 -9.33 45.52 13.45
C LYS A 72 -8.36 44.77 12.55
N VAL A 73 -7.86 45.40 11.51
CA VAL A 73 -6.85 44.83 10.61
C VAL A 73 -5.46 45.20 11.11
N PHE A 74 -4.66 44.19 11.42
CA PHE A 74 -3.29 44.33 11.93
C PHE A 74 -2.26 44.05 10.83
N PHE A 75 -1.09 44.71 10.96
CA PHE A 75 0.09 44.52 10.12
C PHE A 75 1.30 44.15 10.99
N ASP A 76 2.06 43.17 10.53
CA ASP A 76 3.14 42.46 11.25
C ASP A 76 4.44 43.27 11.44
N THR A 77 4.34 44.49 11.96
CA THR A 77 5.50 45.26 12.45
C THR A 77 5.39 45.72 13.90
N ILE A 78 4.31 45.37 14.60
CA ILE A 78 4.22 45.57 16.04
C ILE A 78 3.96 44.20 16.68
N LEU A 79 5.07 43.54 17.04
CA LEU A 79 5.11 42.74 18.26
C LEU A 79 4.66 43.67 19.40
N SER A 80 3.35 43.75 19.62
CA SER A 80 2.82 44.28 20.86
C SER A 80 3.05 43.19 21.91
N PRO A 81 3.57 43.53 23.09
CA PRO A 81 3.84 42.59 24.17
C PRO A 81 2.52 42.09 24.75
N LEU A 82 1.87 41.16 24.06
CA LEU A 82 0.84 40.32 24.64
C LEU A 82 1.32 38.88 24.56
N ASP A 83 2.26 38.61 25.47
CA ASP A 83 2.74 37.28 25.82
C ASP A 83 1.57 36.28 25.95
N SER A 84 1.77 35.10 25.36
CA SER A 84 1.34 33.79 25.87
C SER A 84 -0.04 33.17 25.56
N ILE A 85 -0.98 33.76 24.82
CA ILE A 85 -2.36 33.17 24.75
C ILE A 85 -2.97 32.87 23.36
N THR A 86 -2.43 33.29 22.21
CA THR A 86 -3.12 32.99 20.92
C THR A 86 -2.34 32.21 19.89
N ASP A 87 -2.94 31.07 19.53
CA ASP A 87 -2.73 30.29 18.32
C ASP A 87 -2.64 31.24 17.11
N ASN A 88 -1.48 31.26 16.43
CA ASN A 88 -1.17 32.20 15.34
C ASN A 88 -1.87 31.80 14.03
N CYS A 89 -3.09 31.27 14.11
CA CYS A 89 -3.82 30.65 13.03
C CYS A 89 -5.18 31.34 12.82
N CYS A 90 -5.62 31.34 11.57
CA CYS A 90 -6.96 31.78 11.20
C CYS A 90 -8.00 30.87 11.84
N TYR A 91 -9.00 31.45 12.51
CA TYR A 91 -10.07 30.69 13.15
C TYR A 91 -10.91 29.88 12.16
N LEU A 92 -10.99 30.30 10.89
CA LEU A 92 -11.79 29.66 9.85
C LEU A 92 -11.04 28.55 9.11
N CYS A 93 -9.85 28.85 8.57
CA CYS A 93 -9.11 27.89 7.73
C CYS A 93 -7.99 27.16 8.45
N ARG A 94 -7.67 27.54 9.70
CA ARG A 94 -6.53 27.03 10.50
C ARG A 94 -5.14 27.32 9.92
N ASP A 95 -5.05 27.96 8.75
CA ASP A 95 -3.77 28.40 8.20
C ASP A 95 -3.14 29.43 9.15
N GLU A 96 -1.81 29.38 9.25
CA GLU A 96 -1.04 30.39 9.94
C GLU A 96 -1.37 31.79 9.39
N LEU A 97 -1.51 32.77 10.27
CA LEU A 97 -1.80 34.14 9.91
C LEU A 97 -0.52 34.77 9.36
N TRP A 98 -0.60 35.21 8.11
CA TRP A 98 0.48 35.96 7.47
C TRP A 98 0.37 37.45 7.81
N ARG A 99 1.25 38.28 7.23
CA ARG A 99 1.44 39.73 7.43
C ARG A 99 0.19 40.59 7.66
N TRP A 100 -0.99 40.16 7.24
CA TRP A 100 -2.25 40.88 7.36
C TRP A 100 -3.37 39.97 7.87
N PHE A 101 -3.98 40.35 8.99
CA PHE A 101 -5.10 39.61 9.55
C PHE A 101 -6.08 40.55 10.24
N ALA A 102 -7.34 40.14 10.29
CA ALA A 102 -8.40 40.83 11.03
C ALA A 102 -8.55 40.17 12.40
N ARG A 103 -8.51 40.96 13.48
CA ARG A 103 -8.72 40.46 14.84
C ARG A 103 -9.76 41.27 15.60
N CYS A 104 -10.65 40.55 16.30
CA CYS A 104 -11.50 41.13 17.32
C CYS A 104 -10.82 40.90 18.67
N THR A 105 -10.42 41.98 19.36
CA THR A 105 -9.81 41.88 20.70
C THR A 105 -10.83 41.49 21.77
N ILE A 106 -12.11 41.81 21.59
CA ILE A 106 -13.18 41.48 22.55
C ILE A 106 -13.50 39.98 22.51
N CYS A 107 -13.71 39.43 21.31
CA CYS A 107 -13.97 37.99 21.13
C CYS A 107 -12.68 37.16 21.09
N ASN A 108 -11.51 37.80 21.06
CA ASN A 108 -10.20 37.19 20.86
C ASN A 108 -10.06 36.37 19.56
N ILE A 109 -10.81 36.72 18.51
CA ILE A 109 -10.84 35.95 17.25
C ILE A 109 -9.90 36.57 16.23
N SER A 110 -9.02 35.77 15.63
CA SER A 110 -8.18 36.16 14.49
C SER A 110 -8.61 35.48 13.20
N MET A 111 -8.60 36.22 12.10
CA MET A 111 -8.96 35.72 10.76
C MET A 111 -8.00 36.22 9.69
N ASP A 112 -7.65 35.32 8.78
CA ASP A 112 -6.98 35.67 7.53
C ASP A 112 -7.91 36.54 6.66
N VAL A 113 -7.34 37.58 6.04
CA VAL A 113 -8.08 38.51 5.17
C VAL A 113 -8.78 37.81 3.98
N ARG A 114 -8.22 36.70 3.49
CA ARG A 114 -8.83 35.87 2.43
C ARG A 114 -10.05 35.13 2.95
N CYS A 115 -10.04 34.70 4.21
CA CYS A 115 -11.21 34.10 4.86
C CYS A 115 -12.30 35.13 5.14
N LEU A 116 -11.91 36.36 5.47
CA LEU A 116 -12.86 37.47 5.60
C LEU A 116 -13.53 37.80 4.26
N ALA A 117 -12.79 37.71 3.15
CA ALA A 117 -13.35 37.88 1.81
C ALA A 117 -14.21 36.69 1.35
N LYS A 118 -13.86 35.46 1.75
CA LYS A 118 -14.65 34.25 1.48
C LYS A 118 -15.82 34.16 2.47
N ARG A 119 -16.93 34.78 2.10
CA ARG A 119 -18.18 34.77 2.87
C ARG A 119 -18.58 33.34 3.26
N GLN A 120 -18.61 33.05 4.56
CA GLN A 120 -19.29 31.85 5.06
C GLN A 120 -20.76 32.18 5.36
N PRO A 121 -21.69 31.29 5.01
CA PRO A 121 -23.09 31.48 5.36
C PRO A 121 -23.26 31.42 6.88
N LEU A 122 -23.73 32.52 7.48
CA LEU A 122 -24.05 32.56 8.92
C LEU A 122 -25.19 31.59 9.27
N THR A 123 -26.05 31.26 8.31
CA THR A 123 -27.17 30.35 8.50
C THR A 123 -27.37 29.51 7.24
N ILE A 124 -27.63 28.23 7.43
CA ILE A 124 -28.01 27.26 6.39
C ILE A 124 -29.46 26.88 6.65
N SER A 125 -30.37 27.34 5.79
CA SER A 125 -31.82 27.22 6.03
C SER A 125 -32.36 25.81 5.72
N GLU A 126 -31.77 25.14 4.73
CA GLU A 126 -32.20 23.83 4.23
C GLU A 126 -30.97 22.88 4.09
N PRO A 127 -30.37 22.45 5.21
CA PRO A 127 -29.22 21.58 5.16
C PRO A 127 -29.59 20.21 4.58
N LYS A 128 -28.74 19.66 3.71
CA LYS A 128 -29.00 18.37 3.04
C LYS A 128 -29.37 17.29 4.03
N ASN A 129 -28.72 17.20 5.19
CA ASN A 129 -28.86 16.08 6.13
C ASN A 129 -29.69 16.41 7.39
N HIS A 130 -30.33 17.58 7.46
CA HIS A 130 -31.04 18.00 8.66
C HIS A 130 -32.26 18.87 8.32
N LYS A 131 -33.34 18.79 9.12
CA LYS A 131 -34.60 19.47 8.79
C LYS A 131 -34.67 20.93 9.24
N HIS A 132 -33.93 21.29 10.28
CA HIS A 132 -33.94 22.65 10.83
C HIS A 132 -32.79 23.48 10.27
N SER A 133 -32.92 24.79 10.39
CA SER A 133 -31.85 25.72 10.03
C SER A 133 -30.67 25.57 11.00
N LEU A 134 -29.46 25.64 10.46
CA LEU A 134 -28.22 25.58 11.22
C LEU A 134 -27.55 26.95 11.23
N THR A 135 -27.17 27.44 12.40
CA THR A 135 -26.49 28.74 12.57
C THR A 135 -25.02 28.52 12.93
N LEU A 136 -24.12 29.24 12.27
CA LEU A 136 -22.71 29.20 12.58
C LEU A 136 -22.46 29.84 13.97
N LEU A 137 -21.94 29.06 14.91
CA LEU A 137 -21.45 29.57 16.19
C LEU A 137 -19.97 29.94 16.03
N PHE A 138 -19.71 31.22 15.77
CA PHE A 138 -18.36 31.71 15.50
C PHE A 138 -17.52 31.88 16.78
N ARG A 139 -16.93 30.78 17.26
CA ARG A 139 -16.20 30.71 18.55
C ARG A 139 -15.15 29.60 18.57
N LEU A 140 -14.07 29.78 19.35
CA LEU A 140 -13.28 28.64 19.84
C LEU A 140 -14.09 27.89 20.88
N VAL A 141 -14.52 26.69 20.52
CA VAL A 141 -15.23 25.80 21.42
C VAL A 141 -14.87 24.39 21.01
N THR A 142 -14.40 23.60 21.96
CA THR A 142 -14.23 22.17 21.75
C THR A 142 -15.62 21.52 21.73
N PHE A 143 -15.90 20.79 20.65
CA PHE A 143 -17.14 20.05 20.48
C PHE A 143 -16.87 18.77 19.70
N THR A 144 -17.70 17.76 19.93
CA THR A 144 -17.70 16.57 19.07
C THR A 144 -18.82 16.70 18.06
N CYS A 145 -18.48 16.62 16.77
CA CYS A 145 -19.47 16.74 15.70
C CYS A 145 -20.47 15.59 15.76
N ASN A 146 -21.76 15.91 15.90
CA ASN A 146 -22.83 14.91 15.95
C ASN A 146 -22.94 14.05 14.68
N ALA A 147 -22.47 14.54 13.53
CA ALA A 147 -22.54 13.80 12.27
C ALA A 147 -21.42 12.76 12.11
N CYS A 148 -20.23 13.02 12.64
CA CYS A 148 -19.05 12.17 12.40
C CYS A 148 -18.32 11.67 13.64
N GLY A 149 -18.70 12.13 14.83
CA GLY A 149 -18.13 11.70 16.11
C GLY A 149 -16.68 12.12 16.34
N VAL A 150 -16.16 13.08 15.56
CA VAL A 150 -14.80 13.60 15.72
C VAL A 150 -14.82 14.95 16.43
N GLU A 151 -13.89 15.12 17.36
CA GLU A 151 -13.67 16.36 18.09
C GLU A 151 -13.01 17.42 17.21
N ASP A 152 -13.51 18.64 17.32
CA ASP A 152 -13.02 19.85 16.69
C ASP A 152 -13.12 20.99 17.71
N ASP A 153 -12.31 22.03 17.54
CA ASP A 153 -12.11 23.13 18.48
C ASP A 153 -12.71 24.46 18.01
N ARG A 154 -13.36 24.55 16.83
CA ARG A 154 -13.85 25.85 16.28
C ARG A 154 -15.12 25.75 15.45
N ASN A 155 -15.90 26.83 15.49
CA ASN A 155 -16.90 27.17 14.46
C ASN A 155 -17.92 26.06 14.13
N PRO A 156 -18.58 25.43 15.14
CA PRO A 156 -19.65 24.50 14.86
C PRO A 156 -20.84 25.21 14.20
N TYR A 157 -21.52 24.50 13.31
CA TYR A 157 -22.88 24.84 12.94
C TYR A 157 -23.82 24.19 13.96
N VAL A 158 -24.69 25.00 14.54
CA VAL A 158 -25.54 24.62 15.67
C VAL A 158 -27.00 24.66 15.26
N CYS A 159 -27.72 23.59 15.62
CA CYS A 159 -29.19 23.58 15.59
C CYS A 159 -29.66 23.58 17.04
N LEU A 160 -30.24 24.69 17.48
CA LEU A 160 -30.75 24.82 18.85
C LEU A 160 -31.99 23.96 19.10
N GLU A 161 -32.80 23.71 18.06
CA GLU A 161 -34.01 22.89 18.15
C GLU A 161 -33.68 21.42 18.42
N CYS A 162 -32.63 20.90 17.79
CA CYS A 162 -32.17 19.51 17.96
C CYS A 162 -30.96 19.37 18.90
N ASN A 163 -30.45 20.49 19.41
CA ASN A 163 -29.26 20.54 20.25
C ASN A 163 -28.03 19.86 19.61
N LEU A 164 -27.82 20.12 18.31
CA LEU A 164 -26.75 19.51 17.51
C LEU A 164 -25.63 20.51 17.25
N MET A 165 -24.39 20.02 17.24
CA MET A 165 -23.21 20.73 16.76
C MET A 165 -22.52 19.90 15.68
N VAL A 166 -22.28 20.47 14.51
CA VAL A 166 -21.73 19.73 13.36
C VAL A 166 -20.68 20.56 12.61
N HIS A 167 -19.71 19.87 12.01
CA HIS A 167 -18.77 20.50 11.09
C HIS A 167 -19.50 21.00 9.85
N LYS A 168 -19.02 22.10 9.28
CA LYS A 168 -19.46 22.60 7.97
C LYS A 168 -19.42 21.50 6.91
N ASP A 169 -18.28 20.81 6.81
CA ASP A 169 -18.08 19.77 5.79
C ASP A 169 -19.01 18.58 5.96
N CYS A 170 -19.45 18.30 7.21
CA CYS A 170 -20.39 17.22 7.47
C CYS A 170 -21.83 17.58 7.05
N ILE A 171 -22.16 18.86 6.96
CA ILE A 171 -23.46 19.32 6.44
C ILE A 171 -23.44 19.32 4.91
N GLU A 172 -22.36 19.84 4.33
CA GLU A 172 -22.27 20.07 2.89
C GLU A 172 -21.93 18.79 2.10
N TYR A 173 -21.00 17.97 2.59
CA TYR A 173 -20.37 16.90 1.80
C TYR A 173 -20.58 15.49 2.33
N LEU A 174 -21.18 15.31 3.51
CA LEU A 174 -21.41 13.96 4.04
C LEU A 174 -22.54 13.28 3.25
N PRO A 175 -22.27 12.16 2.57
CA PRO A 175 -23.30 11.49 1.79
C PRO A 175 -24.28 10.72 2.67
N ARG A 176 -25.48 10.46 2.14
CA ARG A 176 -26.55 9.77 2.88
C ARG A 176 -26.55 8.28 2.64
N VAL A 177 -26.34 7.83 1.41
CA VAL A 177 -26.29 6.41 1.05
C VAL A 177 -25.08 6.16 0.17
N ILE A 178 -24.22 5.24 0.59
CA ILE A 178 -22.98 4.92 -0.13
C ILE A 178 -22.75 3.42 -0.22
N SER A 179 -21.87 3.03 -1.14
CA SER A 179 -21.28 1.70 -1.21
C SER A 179 -19.82 1.76 -0.78
N ILE A 180 -19.37 0.81 0.02
CA ILE A 180 -17.95 0.74 0.43
C ILE A 180 -17.35 -0.61 0.01
N ASN A 181 -16.04 -0.65 -0.14
CA ASN A 181 -15.32 -1.88 -0.51
C ASN A 181 -15.12 -2.89 0.64
N ARG A 182 -15.73 -2.63 1.82
CA ARG A 182 -15.69 -3.50 3.01
C ARG A 182 -17.00 -4.22 3.30
N HIS A 183 -18.05 -3.92 2.54
CA HIS A 183 -19.38 -4.49 2.76
C HIS A 183 -20.15 -4.55 1.45
N ASP A 184 -20.92 -5.62 1.23
CA ASP A 184 -21.59 -5.84 -0.05
C ASP A 184 -22.85 -4.98 -0.23
N HIS A 185 -23.56 -4.71 0.86
CA HIS A 185 -24.76 -3.89 0.85
C HIS A 185 -24.43 -2.40 0.95
N ARG A 186 -25.34 -1.57 0.41
CA ARG A 186 -25.31 -0.13 0.68
C ARG A 186 -25.49 0.15 2.17
N ILE A 187 -24.84 1.20 2.62
CA ILE A 187 -24.92 1.69 4.00
C ILE A 187 -25.46 3.12 3.98
N SER A 188 -26.27 3.45 4.99
CA SER A 188 -26.86 4.77 5.13
C SER A 188 -26.35 5.49 6.37
N HIS A 189 -26.17 6.80 6.25
CA HIS A 189 -25.77 7.66 7.35
C HIS A 189 -26.95 7.94 8.28
N THR A 190 -26.67 7.96 9.58
CA THR A 190 -27.57 8.45 10.62
C THR A 190 -26.80 9.35 11.58
N PHE A 191 -27.47 10.33 12.19
CA PHE A 191 -26.89 11.20 13.24
C PHE A 191 -26.83 10.54 14.61
N HIS A 192 -27.52 9.42 14.78
CA HIS A 192 -27.52 8.63 16.00
C HIS A 192 -27.59 7.15 15.63
N LEU A 193 -26.60 6.36 16.01
CA LEU A 193 -26.62 4.92 15.78
C LEU A 193 -27.54 4.18 16.77
N GLY A 194 -27.92 4.85 17.86
CA GLY A 194 -28.80 4.30 18.91
C GLY A 194 -28.07 3.30 19.81
N GLN A 195 -28.54 3.18 21.05
CA GLN A 195 -28.00 2.22 22.01
C GLN A 195 -28.41 0.80 21.58
N GLY A 196 -27.47 0.06 21.01
CA GLY A 196 -27.63 -1.39 20.77
C GLY A 196 -27.15 -2.19 21.98
N GLU A 197 -27.47 -3.49 22.00
CA GLU A 197 -26.86 -4.43 22.95
C GLU A 197 -25.36 -4.59 22.61
N GLY A 198 -24.51 -3.84 23.31
CA GLY A 198 -23.04 -3.92 23.20
C GLY A 198 -22.38 -2.78 22.40
N ASP A 199 -21.07 -2.65 22.62
CA ASP A 199 -20.21 -1.71 21.90
C ASP A 199 -20.05 -2.14 20.43
N LYS A 200 -20.55 -1.33 19.49
CA LYS A 200 -20.39 -1.61 18.04
C LYS A 200 -18.95 -1.32 17.61
N GLU A 201 -18.35 -2.22 16.85
CA GLU A 201 -17.04 -2.01 16.24
C GLU A 201 -17.18 -1.52 14.79
N CYS A 202 -16.31 -0.59 14.40
CA CYS A 202 -16.27 -0.08 13.03
C CYS A 202 -15.77 -1.15 12.05
N GLY A 203 -16.56 -1.47 11.03
CA GLY A 203 -16.22 -2.43 9.97
C GLY A 203 -14.98 -2.09 9.13
N VAL A 204 -14.44 -0.87 9.27
CA VAL A 204 -13.23 -0.41 8.56
C VAL A 204 -12.02 -0.34 9.49
N CYS A 205 -12.12 0.39 10.61
CA CYS A 205 -10.97 0.63 11.49
C CYS A 205 -10.91 -0.30 12.71
N ARG A 206 -11.94 -1.13 12.92
CA ARG A 206 -12.09 -2.08 14.03
C ARG A 206 -12.00 -1.47 15.44
N LYS A 207 -12.16 -0.14 15.54
CA LYS A 207 -12.29 0.56 16.82
C LYS A 207 -13.75 0.68 17.20
N THR A 208 -14.00 0.74 18.50
CA THR A 208 -15.33 1.01 19.06
C THR A 208 -15.94 2.29 18.49
N ILE A 209 -17.23 2.23 18.19
CA ILE A 209 -18.03 3.36 17.74
C ILE A 209 -18.77 3.92 18.94
N ASN A 210 -18.61 5.22 19.18
CA ASN A 210 -19.49 5.92 20.11
C ASN A 210 -20.86 6.12 19.45
N TRP A 211 -21.84 5.35 19.92
CA TRP A 211 -23.20 5.28 19.38
C TRP A 211 -24.03 6.57 19.56
N VAL A 212 -23.56 7.49 20.41
CA VAL A 212 -24.16 8.82 20.62
C VAL A 212 -24.01 9.70 19.38
N TYR A 213 -23.00 9.43 18.56
CA TYR A 213 -22.71 10.19 17.35
C TYR A 213 -23.08 9.43 16.09
N GLY A 214 -23.10 10.17 14.98
CA GLY A 214 -23.46 9.65 13.69
C GLY A 214 -22.42 8.71 13.09
N GLY A 215 -22.93 7.82 12.24
CA GLY A 215 -22.16 6.82 11.53
C GLY A 215 -23.02 6.17 10.45
N TYR A 216 -22.42 5.25 9.71
CA TYR A 216 -23.12 4.49 8.69
C TYR A 216 -23.54 3.13 9.23
N GLN A 217 -24.73 2.68 8.82
CA GLN A 217 -25.27 1.36 9.16
C GLN A 217 -25.85 0.69 7.93
N CYS A 218 -25.84 -0.64 7.92
CA CYS A 218 -26.54 -1.41 6.90
C CYS A 218 -27.96 -1.75 7.38
N SER A 219 -28.96 -1.56 6.52
CA SER A 219 -30.34 -1.98 6.80
C SER A 219 -30.51 -3.50 6.80
N ARG A 220 -29.71 -4.21 6.00
CA ARG A 220 -29.73 -5.68 5.89
C ARG A 220 -28.85 -6.39 6.93
N CYS A 221 -27.81 -5.71 7.42
CA CYS A 221 -26.87 -6.24 8.41
C CYS A 221 -26.84 -5.32 9.65
N PRO A 222 -27.77 -5.49 10.62
CA PRO A 222 -27.92 -4.55 11.74
C PRO A 222 -26.70 -4.43 12.67
N SER A 223 -25.84 -5.45 12.69
CA SER A 223 -24.59 -5.46 13.46
C SER A 223 -23.45 -4.70 12.76
N TYR A 224 -23.57 -4.40 11.47
CA TYR A 224 -22.53 -3.74 10.69
C TYR A 224 -22.66 -2.22 10.78
N ALA A 225 -21.65 -1.57 11.36
CA ALA A 225 -21.57 -0.12 11.47
C ALA A 225 -20.18 0.39 11.12
N VAL A 226 -20.08 1.63 10.66
CA VAL A 226 -18.82 2.26 10.25
C VAL A 226 -18.81 3.72 10.68
N HIS A 227 -17.68 4.20 11.23
CA HIS A 227 -17.52 5.64 11.51
C HIS A 227 -17.69 6.45 10.22
N SER A 228 -18.32 7.63 10.31
CA SER A 228 -18.53 8.49 9.15
C SER A 228 -17.25 8.79 8.38
N ARG A 229 -16.17 9.17 9.09
CA ARG A 229 -14.87 9.45 8.45
C ARG A 229 -14.16 8.22 7.92
N CYS A 230 -14.47 7.02 8.40
CA CYS A 230 -13.89 5.79 7.86
C CYS A 230 -14.60 5.38 6.56
N ALA A 231 -15.93 5.53 6.52
CA ALA A 231 -16.72 5.17 5.36
C ALA A 231 -16.42 6.09 4.17
N THR A 232 -16.20 7.39 4.40
CA THR A 232 -15.95 8.38 3.32
C THR A 232 -14.47 8.54 2.95
N ARG A 233 -13.59 7.61 3.33
CA ARG A 233 -12.20 7.66 2.87
C ARG A 233 -12.11 7.28 1.40
N ARG A 234 -11.25 7.96 0.65
CA ARG A 234 -10.98 7.65 -0.76
C ARG A 234 -10.51 6.20 -0.99
N GLU A 235 -9.90 5.56 0.01
CA GLU A 235 -9.46 4.16 -0.07
C GLU A 235 -10.60 3.15 0.20
N VAL A 236 -11.78 3.64 0.59
CA VAL A 236 -12.92 2.82 1.06
C VAL A 236 -14.17 3.03 0.20
N TRP A 237 -14.39 4.26 -0.25
CA TRP A 237 -15.57 4.70 -1.02
C TRP A 237 -15.17 5.31 -2.35
N ASP A 238 -15.96 5.01 -3.39
CA ASP A 238 -15.81 5.48 -4.77
C ASP A 238 -16.17 6.96 -4.99
N GLY A 239 -16.83 7.60 -4.02
CA GLY A 239 -17.23 9.01 -4.13
C GLY A 239 -18.65 9.22 -4.67
N LEU A 240 -19.41 8.14 -4.91
CA LEU A 240 -20.78 8.21 -5.42
C LEU A 240 -21.81 8.25 -4.30
N GLU A 241 -22.72 9.24 -4.37
CA GLU A 241 -23.94 9.32 -3.55
C GLU A 241 -25.05 8.50 -4.23
N LEU A 242 -25.70 7.62 -3.47
CA LEU A 242 -26.62 6.60 -4.00
C LEU A 242 -28.03 6.69 -3.42
N GLU A 243 -28.39 7.78 -2.73
CA GLU A 243 -29.71 7.94 -2.11
C GLU A 243 -30.85 7.85 -3.12
N ASP A 244 -30.73 8.56 -4.25
CA ASP A 244 -31.76 8.61 -5.30
C ASP A 244 -31.57 7.54 -6.39
N VAL A 245 -30.57 6.67 -6.23
CA VAL A 245 -30.26 5.60 -7.19
C VAL A 245 -30.95 4.32 -6.71
N PRO A 246 -31.83 3.67 -7.49
CA PRO A 246 -32.38 2.37 -7.12
C PRO A 246 -31.27 1.33 -6.89
N GLU A 247 -31.48 0.42 -5.95
CA GLU A 247 -30.60 -0.74 -5.79
C GLU A 247 -31.07 -1.83 -6.76
N GLU A 248 -30.42 -1.93 -7.92
CA GLU A 248 -30.63 -3.02 -8.86
C GLU A 248 -29.85 -4.26 -8.41
N GLU A 249 -30.50 -5.41 -8.38
CA GLU A 249 -29.83 -6.69 -8.19
C GLU A 249 -29.07 -7.01 -9.48
N GLU A 250 -27.74 -6.80 -9.48
CA GLU A 250 -26.91 -7.27 -10.58
C GLU A 250 -27.05 -8.79 -10.71
N GLU A 251 -27.42 -9.28 -11.90
CA GLU A 251 -27.38 -10.71 -12.20
C GLU A 251 -25.94 -11.21 -12.02
N ILE A 252 -25.75 -12.09 -11.02
CA ILE A 252 -24.46 -12.72 -10.76
C ILE A 252 -24.34 -13.91 -11.71
N GLU A 253 -23.50 -13.77 -12.73
CA GLU A 253 -23.15 -14.91 -13.59
C GLU A 253 -22.41 -15.97 -12.77
N ASP A 254 -22.92 -17.21 -12.80
CA ASP A 254 -22.22 -18.36 -12.24
C ASP A 254 -20.92 -18.63 -13.00
N PRO A 255 -19.84 -19.06 -12.30
CA PRO A 255 -18.56 -19.35 -12.95
C PRO A 255 -18.61 -20.62 -13.83
N PHE A 256 -19.61 -21.48 -13.66
CA PHE A 256 -19.77 -22.68 -14.46
C PHE A 256 -21.23 -23.12 -14.51
N LYS A 257 -21.51 -24.02 -15.46
CA LYS A 257 -22.81 -24.71 -15.57
C LYS A 257 -22.62 -26.17 -15.22
N VAL A 258 -23.47 -26.69 -14.33
CA VAL A 258 -23.53 -28.13 -14.02
C VAL A 258 -24.30 -28.82 -15.13
N ILE A 259 -23.71 -29.84 -15.75
CA ILE A 259 -24.28 -30.51 -16.93
C ILE A 259 -24.94 -31.85 -16.62
N ASN A 260 -24.75 -32.41 -15.43
CA ASN A 260 -25.36 -33.68 -15.04
C ASN A 260 -25.50 -33.82 -13.50
N GLU A 261 -26.23 -34.85 -13.07
CA GLU A 261 -26.45 -35.18 -11.65
C GLU A 261 -25.17 -35.60 -10.91
N LYS A 262 -24.08 -35.93 -11.63
CA LYS A 262 -22.80 -36.30 -11.04
C LYS A 262 -21.95 -35.09 -10.63
N GLY A 263 -22.39 -33.87 -10.97
CA GLY A 263 -21.65 -32.65 -10.67
C GLY A 263 -20.56 -32.32 -11.69
N ASP A 264 -20.58 -32.89 -12.90
CA ASP A 264 -19.66 -32.45 -13.96
C ASP A 264 -20.01 -31.03 -14.40
N ILE A 265 -18.98 -30.23 -14.71
CA ILE A 265 -19.15 -28.80 -15.00
C ILE A 265 -18.56 -28.40 -16.36
N VAL A 266 -19.14 -27.37 -16.96
CA VAL A 266 -18.55 -26.58 -18.04
C VAL A 266 -18.24 -25.21 -17.49
N HIS A 267 -16.95 -24.89 -17.36
CA HIS A 267 -16.47 -23.67 -16.73
C HIS A 267 -16.33 -22.52 -17.75
N PHE A 268 -16.60 -21.27 -17.35
CA PHE A 268 -16.67 -20.10 -18.26
C PHE A 268 -15.39 -19.87 -19.10
N CYS A 269 -14.23 -20.31 -18.61
CA CYS A 269 -12.95 -20.16 -19.33
C CYS A 269 -12.53 -21.44 -20.08
N HIS A 270 -13.32 -22.50 -19.98
CA HIS A 270 -13.05 -23.79 -20.60
C HIS A 270 -14.33 -24.41 -21.15
N GLU A 271 -15.08 -23.61 -21.92
CA GLU A 271 -16.45 -23.92 -22.33
C GLU A 271 -16.59 -25.13 -23.27
N LYS A 272 -15.50 -25.52 -23.94
CA LYS A 272 -15.51 -26.58 -24.95
C LYS A 272 -15.40 -27.99 -24.39
N HIS A 273 -14.88 -28.14 -23.18
CA HIS A 273 -14.64 -29.46 -22.58
C HIS A 273 -15.33 -29.57 -21.23
N ILE A 274 -15.53 -30.81 -20.80
CA ILE A 274 -16.16 -31.15 -19.53
C ILE A 274 -15.08 -31.32 -18.46
N LEU A 275 -15.30 -30.72 -17.30
CA LEU A 275 -14.48 -30.96 -16.12
C LEU A 275 -15.22 -31.86 -15.13
N ARG A 276 -14.50 -32.83 -14.57
CA ARG A 276 -14.98 -33.74 -13.53
C ARG A 276 -14.30 -33.47 -12.21
N LEU A 277 -15.06 -33.53 -11.13
CA LEU A 277 -14.51 -33.40 -9.77
C LEU A 277 -13.75 -34.67 -9.41
N ASP A 278 -12.55 -34.49 -8.88
CA ASP A 278 -11.73 -35.50 -8.23
C ASP A 278 -11.43 -35.02 -6.81
N GLU A 279 -12.07 -35.66 -5.82
CA GLU A 279 -12.01 -35.28 -4.41
C GLU A 279 -10.69 -35.69 -3.73
N ASN A 280 -9.99 -36.70 -4.28
CA ASN A 280 -8.79 -37.28 -3.67
C ASN A 280 -7.67 -37.39 -4.72
N TYR A 281 -7.47 -36.33 -5.49
CA TYR A 281 -6.45 -36.30 -6.52
C TYR A 281 -5.04 -36.32 -5.90
N VAL A 282 -4.44 -37.51 -5.88
CA VAL A 282 -3.04 -37.70 -5.46
C VAL A 282 -2.19 -37.86 -6.72
N THR A 283 -1.26 -36.93 -6.91
CA THR A 283 -0.24 -37.01 -7.97
C THR A 283 1.13 -36.85 -7.34
N ASP A 284 2.09 -37.68 -7.76
CA ASP A 284 3.50 -37.47 -7.42
C ASP A 284 4.12 -36.35 -8.27
N ASP A 285 3.43 -35.91 -9.32
CA ASP A 285 3.85 -34.81 -10.16
C ASP A 285 3.57 -33.45 -9.49
N ALA A 286 4.59 -32.93 -8.80
CA ALA A 286 4.60 -31.59 -8.20
C ALA A 286 4.43 -30.44 -9.22
N TYR A 287 4.41 -30.73 -10.52
CA TYR A 287 4.26 -29.77 -11.60
C TYR A 287 2.82 -29.62 -12.10
N MET A 288 1.88 -30.42 -11.58
CA MET A 288 0.46 -30.27 -11.87
C MET A 288 -0.13 -29.08 -11.11
N GLN A 289 -0.30 -27.97 -11.83
CA GLN A 289 -0.75 -26.69 -11.26
C GLN A 289 -2.19 -26.38 -11.62
N CYS A 290 -2.92 -25.80 -10.67
CA CYS A 290 -4.21 -25.17 -10.93
C CYS A 290 -4.05 -24.01 -11.92
N ARG A 291 -4.82 -24.00 -13.01
CA ARG A 291 -4.74 -22.95 -14.06
C ARG A 291 -5.18 -21.56 -13.58
N CYS A 292 -5.93 -21.50 -12.50
CA CYS A 292 -6.40 -20.27 -11.88
C CYS A 292 -5.37 -19.64 -10.93
N CYS A 293 -4.96 -20.33 -9.85
CA CYS A 293 -4.05 -19.78 -8.84
C CYS A 293 -2.56 -20.10 -9.04
N ILE A 294 -2.23 -21.00 -9.98
CA ILE A 294 -0.86 -21.50 -10.29
C ILE A 294 -0.20 -22.30 -9.16
N LEU A 295 -0.91 -22.53 -8.06
CA LEU A 295 -0.45 -23.45 -7.02
C LEU A 295 -0.60 -24.90 -7.49
N ALA A 296 0.30 -25.75 -7.01
CA ALA A 296 0.23 -27.20 -7.24
C ALA A 296 -1.05 -27.80 -6.63
N ILE A 297 -1.59 -28.84 -7.26
CA ILE A 297 -2.69 -29.64 -6.73
C ILE A 297 -2.09 -30.73 -5.83
N ASN A 298 -2.28 -30.63 -4.51
CA ASN A 298 -1.62 -31.51 -3.54
C ASN A 298 -2.63 -32.21 -2.64
N GLY A 299 -3.46 -33.09 -3.21
CA GLY A 299 -4.52 -33.80 -2.47
C GLY A 299 -5.77 -32.96 -2.20
N ASP A 300 -5.79 -31.70 -2.65
CA ASP A 300 -6.98 -30.86 -2.61
C ASP A 300 -8.01 -31.31 -3.67
N PRO A 301 -9.33 -31.22 -3.39
CA PRO A 301 -10.36 -31.45 -4.40
C PRO A 301 -10.16 -30.56 -5.62
N CYS A 302 -10.27 -31.14 -6.81
CA CYS A 302 -10.01 -30.44 -8.06
C CYS A 302 -10.94 -30.86 -9.19
N TYR A 303 -11.22 -29.92 -10.10
CA TYR A 303 -11.90 -30.19 -11.35
C TYR A 303 -10.86 -30.43 -12.45
N LYS A 304 -10.89 -31.61 -13.08
CA LYS A 304 -9.98 -31.99 -14.17
C LYS A 304 -10.74 -32.15 -15.48
N CYS A 305 -10.18 -31.58 -16.54
CA CYS A 305 -10.69 -31.77 -17.89
C CYS A 305 -10.45 -33.20 -18.37
N VAL A 306 -11.45 -33.77 -19.03
CA VAL A 306 -11.38 -35.13 -19.59
C VAL A 306 -10.59 -35.22 -20.91
N GLU A 307 -10.35 -34.08 -21.56
CA GLU A 307 -9.73 -33.99 -22.89
C GLU A 307 -8.31 -33.40 -22.87
N CYS A 308 -7.92 -32.65 -21.84
CA CYS A 308 -6.61 -32.00 -21.76
C CYS A 308 -6.13 -31.78 -20.32
N ASP A 309 -4.90 -31.26 -20.16
CA ASP A 309 -4.26 -30.99 -18.86
C ASP A 309 -4.76 -29.69 -18.18
N PHE A 310 -6.04 -29.37 -18.35
CA PHE A 310 -6.69 -28.26 -17.67
C PHE A 310 -7.24 -28.73 -16.31
N ILE A 311 -6.75 -28.12 -15.24
CA ILE A 311 -7.12 -28.47 -13.86
C ILE A 311 -7.35 -27.18 -13.06
N LEU A 312 -8.37 -27.19 -12.20
CA LEU A 312 -8.66 -26.14 -11.23
C LEU A 312 -8.86 -26.75 -9.85
N HIS A 313 -8.35 -26.12 -8.79
CA HIS A 313 -8.87 -26.40 -7.45
C HIS A 313 -10.39 -26.18 -7.43
N GLU A 314 -11.12 -26.97 -6.65
CA GLU A 314 -12.57 -26.78 -6.47
C GLU A 314 -12.88 -25.35 -6.02
N ALA A 315 -12.14 -24.83 -5.04
CA ALA A 315 -12.26 -23.45 -4.57
C ALA A 315 -11.99 -22.42 -5.68
N CYS A 316 -11.03 -22.71 -6.58
CA CYS A 316 -10.73 -21.84 -7.72
C CYS A 316 -11.83 -21.84 -8.79
N ALA A 317 -12.48 -22.99 -9.02
CA ALA A 317 -13.60 -23.11 -9.97
C ALA A 317 -14.85 -22.37 -9.47
N ASN A 318 -15.03 -22.27 -8.15
CA ASN A 318 -16.15 -21.58 -7.51
C ASN A 318 -15.93 -20.08 -7.28
N LEU A 319 -14.82 -19.50 -7.76
CA LEU A 319 -14.57 -18.07 -7.60
C LEU A 319 -15.62 -17.23 -8.34
N PRO A 320 -16.21 -16.19 -7.71
CA PRO A 320 -17.28 -15.41 -8.31
C PRO A 320 -16.79 -14.61 -9.52
N ARG A 321 -17.62 -14.50 -10.57
CA ARG A 321 -17.30 -13.76 -11.80
C ARG A 321 -17.07 -12.27 -11.56
N LYS A 322 -17.79 -11.68 -10.60
CA LYS A 322 -17.62 -10.31 -10.13
C LYS A 322 -17.59 -10.28 -8.61
N LYS A 323 -16.75 -9.44 -8.01
CA LYS A 323 -16.74 -9.25 -6.56
C LYS A 323 -16.21 -7.90 -6.13
N ARG A 324 -16.62 -7.45 -4.94
CA ARG A 324 -15.94 -6.36 -4.23
C ARG A 324 -14.62 -6.85 -3.65
N HIS A 325 -13.67 -5.95 -3.48
CA HIS A 325 -12.37 -6.29 -2.91
C HIS A 325 -11.80 -5.16 -2.07
N LEU A 326 -11.16 -5.50 -0.95
CA LEU A 326 -10.70 -4.52 0.03
C LEU A 326 -9.61 -3.56 -0.49
N LEU A 327 -8.96 -3.87 -1.61
CA LEU A 327 -7.91 -3.03 -2.21
C LEU A 327 -8.41 -2.05 -3.28
N HIS A 328 -9.71 -2.09 -3.62
CA HIS A 328 -10.26 -1.27 -4.69
C HIS A 328 -11.76 -0.96 -4.50
N ASN A 329 -12.22 0.21 -4.92
CA ASN A 329 -13.58 0.66 -4.61
C ASN A 329 -14.65 0.06 -5.53
N HIS A 330 -14.30 -0.17 -6.80
CA HIS A 330 -15.19 -0.80 -7.77
C HIS A 330 -15.16 -2.33 -7.67
N LYS A 331 -16.24 -2.96 -8.15
CA LYS A 331 -16.27 -4.42 -8.34
C LYS A 331 -15.22 -4.83 -9.37
N LEU A 332 -14.52 -5.92 -9.07
CA LEU A 332 -13.53 -6.51 -9.93
C LEU A 332 -14.14 -7.71 -10.68
N THR A 333 -13.75 -7.88 -11.93
CA THR A 333 -14.18 -8.98 -12.80
C THR A 333 -13.09 -10.03 -12.90
N LEU A 334 -13.45 -11.31 -12.75
CA LEU A 334 -12.54 -12.45 -12.92
C LEU A 334 -12.27 -12.69 -14.41
N LEU A 335 -10.99 -12.73 -14.78
CA LEU A 335 -10.54 -12.94 -16.15
C LEU A 335 -9.48 -14.04 -16.19
N SER A 336 -9.62 -14.95 -17.17
CA SER A 336 -8.52 -15.82 -17.59
C SER A 336 -7.67 -15.04 -18.58
N THR A 337 -6.38 -14.89 -18.30
CA THR A 337 -5.50 -14.05 -19.10
C THR A 337 -4.72 -14.88 -20.12
N LEU A 338 -4.52 -14.31 -21.30
CA LEU A 338 -3.61 -14.85 -22.32
C LEU A 338 -2.24 -14.16 -22.27
N ASP A 339 -2.07 -13.09 -21.48
CA ASP A 339 -0.79 -12.38 -21.35
C ASP A 339 0.06 -13.00 -20.22
N PRO A 340 1.20 -13.61 -20.53
CA PRO A 340 1.97 -14.39 -19.57
C PRO A 340 2.87 -13.61 -18.59
N TYR A 341 2.63 -12.34 -18.27
CA TYR A 341 3.48 -11.62 -17.28
C TYR A 341 2.73 -10.51 -16.55
N ILE A 342 1.63 -10.85 -15.90
CA ILE A 342 0.81 -9.86 -15.22
C ILE A 342 1.34 -9.64 -13.82
N LYS A 343 1.70 -8.39 -13.51
CA LYS A 343 2.19 -8.01 -12.18
C LYS A 343 0.99 -7.67 -11.29
N CYS A 344 0.76 -8.48 -10.27
CA CYS A 344 -0.27 -8.18 -9.29
C CYS A 344 0.05 -6.86 -8.57
N ARG A 345 -0.91 -5.93 -8.54
CA ARG A 345 -0.75 -4.62 -7.89
C ARG A 345 -0.56 -4.74 -6.37
N ALA A 346 -1.17 -5.74 -5.75
CA ALA A 346 -1.14 -5.92 -4.29
C ALA A 346 0.21 -6.42 -3.77
N CYS A 347 0.75 -7.49 -4.36
CA CYS A 347 1.96 -8.15 -3.87
C CYS A 347 3.19 -7.86 -4.73
N GLY A 348 3.03 -7.28 -5.92
CA GLY A 348 4.10 -7.01 -6.88
C GLY A 348 4.66 -8.26 -7.57
N VAL A 349 4.08 -9.43 -7.33
CA VAL A 349 4.50 -10.71 -7.91
C VAL A 349 3.85 -10.89 -9.28
N TYR A 350 4.61 -11.46 -10.21
CA TYR A 350 4.11 -11.79 -11.54
C TYR A 350 3.36 -13.11 -11.54
N THR A 351 2.30 -13.19 -12.34
CA THR A 351 1.55 -14.41 -12.58
C THR A 351 1.01 -14.45 -14.01
N ASP A 352 0.69 -15.65 -14.47
CA ASP A 352 -0.06 -15.94 -15.69
C ASP A 352 -1.33 -16.77 -15.38
N GLY A 353 -1.73 -16.81 -14.11
CA GLY A 353 -3.02 -17.33 -13.65
C GLY A 353 -4.17 -16.37 -13.94
N PHE A 354 -5.32 -16.65 -13.34
CA PHE A 354 -6.47 -15.77 -13.44
C PHE A 354 -6.23 -14.52 -12.60
N ILE A 355 -6.90 -13.44 -12.99
CA ILE A 355 -6.84 -12.16 -12.29
C ILE A 355 -8.23 -11.61 -12.05
N TYR A 356 -8.36 -10.80 -11.02
CA TYR A 356 -9.44 -9.86 -10.87
C TYR A 356 -9.00 -8.48 -11.36
N LYS A 357 -9.76 -7.92 -12.29
CA LYS A 357 -9.47 -6.62 -12.92
C LYS A 357 -10.66 -5.67 -12.78
N CYS A 358 -10.39 -4.40 -12.50
CA CYS A 358 -11.40 -3.36 -12.59
C CYS A 358 -11.63 -2.98 -14.06
N LEU A 359 -12.90 -2.99 -14.49
CA LEU A 359 -13.32 -2.60 -15.85
C LEU A 359 -14.12 -1.28 -15.85
N HIS A 360 -14.09 -0.53 -14.75
CA HIS A 360 -14.78 0.76 -14.65
C HIS A 360 -14.04 1.85 -15.42
N GLU A 361 -14.77 2.77 -16.05
CA GLU A 361 -14.23 3.85 -16.90
C GLU A 361 -13.20 4.73 -16.14
N ASP A 362 -13.50 5.10 -14.89
CA ASP A 362 -12.58 5.87 -14.03
C ASP A 362 -11.25 5.17 -13.73
N CYS A 363 -11.16 3.88 -14.00
CA CYS A 363 -9.96 3.07 -13.80
C CYS A 363 -9.26 2.71 -15.11
N GLU A 364 -9.78 3.16 -16.26
CA GLU A 364 -9.14 2.94 -17.55
C GLU A 364 -7.72 3.54 -17.58
N GLY A 365 -6.78 2.80 -18.18
CA GLY A 365 -5.37 3.18 -18.22
C GLY A 365 -4.60 2.96 -16.92
N THR A 366 -5.25 2.51 -15.84
CA THR A 366 -4.58 2.12 -14.59
C THR A 366 -4.62 0.60 -14.39
N ASN A 367 -3.48 0.00 -14.03
CA ASN A 367 -3.38 -1.46 -13.87
C ASN A 367 -3.90 -1.89 -12.48
N PHE A 368 -5.22 -1.88 -12.28
CA PHE A 368 -5.87 -2.50 -11.11
C PHE A 368 -6.10 -3.99 -11.35
N GLU A 369 -4.99 -4.74 -11.40
CA GLU A 369 -4.96 -6.17 -11.66
C GLU A 369 -4.45 -6.89 -10.42
N TYR A 370 -5.27 -7.78 -9.88
CA TYR A 370 -4.99 -8.55 -8.68
C TYR A 370 -5.01 -10.03 -9.01
N ASP A 371 -3.96 -10.76 -8.65
CA ASP A 371 -4.01 -12.21 -8.78
C ASP A 371 -5.08 -12.80 -7.85
N VAL A 372 -5.53 -14.02 -8.13
CA VAL A 372 -6.58 -14.66 -7.33
C VAL A 372 -6.18 -14.88 -5.87
N ARG A 373 -4.89 -15.02 -5.56
CA ARG A 373 -4.39 -15.26 -4.19
C ARG A 373 -4.57 -14.00 -3.34
N CYS A 374 -4.10 -12.86 -3.84
CA CYS A 374 -4.29 -11.56 -3.21
C CYS A 374 -5.76 -11.16 -3.19
N SER A 375 -6.51 -11.51 -4.23
CA SER A 375 -7.94 -11.20 -4.30
C SER A 375 -8.76 -12.03 -3.32
N SER A 376 -8.31 -13.22 -2.95
CA SER A 376 -9.00 -14.10 -2.00
C SER A 376 -8.82 -13.69 -0.54
N VAL A 377 -7.92 -12.73 -0.27
CA VAL A 377 -7.80 -12.13 1.06
C VAL A 377 -9.08 -11.37 1.38
N SER A 378 -9.70 -11.74 2.50
CA SER A 378 -10.90 -11.12 3.05
C SER A 378 -10.71 -10.83 4.53
N GLU A 379 -11.52 -9.94 5.09
CA GLU A 379 -11.48 -9.60 6.51
C GLU A 379 -12.61 -10.30 7.25
N PRO A 380 -12.36 -10.97 8.40
CA PRO A 380 -11.07 -11.17 9.06
C PRO A 380 -10.14 -12.15 8.32
N PHE A 381 -8.85 -11.80 8.20
CA PHE A 381 -7.85 -12.66 7.58
C PHE A 381 -7.13 -13.50 8.64
N HIS A 382 -7.27 -14.82 8.58
CA HIS A 382 -6.60 -15.74 9.50
C HIS A 382 -5.30 -16.25 8.87
N HIS A 383 -4.19 -16.05 9.55
CA HIS A 383 -2.87 -16.48 9.09
C HIS A 383 -2.30 -17.52 10.06
N ASP A 384 -1.88 -18.69 9.59
CA ASP A 384 -1.49 -19.82 10.46
C ASP A 384 -0.35 -19.51 11.44
N LEU A 385 0.53 -18.55 11.09
CA LEU A 385 1.64 -18.14 11.96
C LEU A 385 1.23 -17.10 13.02
N HIS A 386 -0.06 -16.74 13.11
CA HIS A 386 -0.57 -15.78 14.09
C HIS A 386 -1.97 -16.13 14.59
N GLN A 387 -2.17 -16.12 15.90
CA GLN A 387 -3.42 -16.59 16.53
C GLN A 387 -4.60 -15.62 16.34
N HIS A 388 -4.33 -14.32 16.17
CA HIS A 388 -5.37 -13.32 16.02
C HIS A 388 -5.66 -13.03 14.53
N PRO A 389 -6.91 -12.70 14.18
CA PRO A 389 -7.24 -12.26 12.84
C PRO A 389 -6.55 -10.93 12.49
N LEU A 390 -6.14 -10.82 11.24
CA LEU A 390 -5.58 -9.61 10.67
C LEU A 390 -6.65 -8.85 9.90
N TYR A 391 -6.55 -7.53 9.95
CA TYR A 391 -7.46 -6.62 9.29
C TYR A 391 -6.70 -5.65 8.42
N PHE A 392 -7.36 -5.15 7.39
CA PHE A 392 -6.75 -4.15 6.55
C PHE A 392 -6.75 -2.81 7.27
N THR A 393 -5.57 -2.35 7.67
CA THR A 393 -5.46 -1.09 8.40
C THR A 393 -4.95 0.01 7.48
N LEU A 394 -5.58 1.17 7.59
CA LEU A 394 -5.20 2.37 6.84
C LEU A 394 -4.13 3.20 7.58
N GLN A 395 -3.31 2.53 8.41
CA GLN A 395 -2.22 3.15 9.18
C GLN A 395 -0.99 3.34 8.31
N SER A 396 -0.22 4.39 8.59
CA SER A 396 1.04 4.65 7.89
C SER A 396 2.12 3.64 8.30
N SER A 397 2.87 3.18 7.30
CA SER A 397 4.15 2.50 7.40
C SER A 397 4.33 1.52 8.57
N ARG A 398 4.04 0.25 8.33
CA ARG A 398 4.42 -0.85 9.23
C ARG A 398 5.56 -1.67 8.63
N LYS A 399 6.31 -2.40 9.45
CA LYS A 399 7.23 -3.42 8.95
C LYS A 399 6.48 -4.74 8.80
N CYS A 400 6.75 -5.47 7.72
CA CYS A 400 6.19 -6.81 7.57
C CYS A 400 6.93 -7.79 8.48
N GLN A 401 6.21 -8.50 9.35
CA GLN A 401 6.81 -9.45 10.29
C GLN A 401 7.54 -10.62 9.60
N ILE A 402 7.17 -10.94 8.36
CA ILE A 402 7.70 -12.10 7.62
C ILE A 402 8.94 -11.75 6.79
N CYS A 403 8.97 -10.57 6.16
CA CYS A 403 10.05 -10.19 5.24
C CYS A 403 10.88 -8.99 5.70
N ASP A 404 10.54 -8.37 6.84
CA ASP A 404 11.14 -7.16 7.43
C ASP A 404 11.16 -5.94 6.48
N ILE A 405 10.43 -6.00 5.37
CA ILE A 405 10.27 -4.86 4.46
C ILE A 405 9.21 -3.91 4.99
N LYS A 406 9.52 -2.61 4.95
CA LYS A 406 8.58 -1.52 5.23
C LYS A 406 7.43 -1.55 4.22
N ILE A 407 6.21 -1.68 4.72
CA ILE A 407 4.96 -1.64 3.97
C ILE A 407 4.58 -0.17 3.82
N SER A 408 4.76 0.42 2.63
CA SER A 408 4.44 1.83 2.41
C SER A 408 2.94 2.12 2.57
N ASP A 409 2.11 1.18 2.12
CA ASP A 409 0.68 1.33 2.07
C ASP A 409 0.01 0.03 2.48
N ASN A 410 -1.12 0.15 3.18
CA ASN A 410 -2.14 -0.90 3.21
C ASN A 410 -1.74 -2.25 3.86
N PRO A 411 -1.17 -2.27 5.08
CA PRO A 411 -0.82 -3.51 5.78
C PRO A 411 -2.05 -4.29 6.29
N LEU A 412 -1.94 -5.61 6.30
CA LEU A 412 -2.79 -6.49 7.10
C LEU A 412 -2.22 -6.56 8.51
N SER A 413 -2.91 -5.95 9.47
CA SER A 413 -2.40 -5.77 10.84
C SER A 413 -3.33 -6.42 11.86
N CYS A 414 -2.73 -6.91 12.94
CA CYS A 414 -3.47 -7.36 14.10
C CYS A 414 -3.93 -6.15 14.92
N THR A 415 -5.17 -6.18 15.43
CA THR A 415 -5.71 -5.13 16.31
C THR A 415 -5.38 -5.38 17.79
N VAL A 416 -4.93 -6.58 18.13
CA VAL A 416 -4.55 -7.00 19.49
C VAL A 416 -3.03 -6.92 19.69
N CYS A 417 -2.26 -7.32 18.68
CA CYS A 417 -0.79 -7.32 18.70
C CYS A 417 -0.27 -6.15 17.85
N ASP A 418 0.06 -5.03 18.51
CA ASP A 418 0.41 -3.78 17.84
C ASP A 418 1.57 -3.86 16.84
N GLU A 419 2.48 -4.83 17.00
CA GLU A 419 3.66 -4.99 16.14
C GLU A 419 3.47 -6.00 15.00
N TYR A 420 2.36 -6.75 14.98
CA TYR A 420 2.16 -7.80 13.97
C TYR A 420 1.46 -7.25 12.72
N SER A 421 2.20 -7.19 11.61
CA SER A 421 1.68 -6.75 10.32
C SER A 421 2.28 -7.57 9.17
N LEU A 422 1.47 -7.87 8.16
CA LEU A 422 1.87 -8.60 6.96
C LEU A 422 1.66 -7.76 5.70
N CYS A 423 2.62 -7.84 4.78
CA CYS A 423 2.43 -7.38 3.42
C CYS A 423 1.64 -8.45 2.63
N MET A 424 0.92 -8.03 1.57
CA MET A 424 0.09 -8.94 0.76
C MET A 424 0.87 -10.13 0.18
N ARG A 425 2.16 -9.93 -0.16
CA ARG A 425 3.03 -11.01 -0.65
C ARG A 425 3.28 -12.09 0.40
N CYS A 426 3.42 -11.69 1.66
CA CYS A 426 3.71 -12.62 2.75
C CYS A 426 2.45 -13.25 3.31
N ALA A 427 1.32 -12.53 3.32
CA ALA A 427 0.02 -13.06 3.69
C ALA A 427 -0.46 -14.19 2.76
N THR A 428 -0.01 -14.21 1.50
CA THR A 428 -0.43 -15.17 0.47
C THR A 428 0.61 -16.25 0.18
N LEU A 429 1.61 -16.42 1.05
CA LEU A 429 2.58 -17.50 0.90
C LEU A 429 1.90 -18.87 1.05
N PRO A 430 2.26 -19.87 0.22
CA PRO A 430 1.71 -21.21 0.36
C PRO A 430 2.11 -21.79 1.71
N ARG A 431 1.16 -22.40 2.43
CA ARG A 431 1.45 -23.00 3.73
C ARG A 431 2.36 -24.23 3.61
N LYS A 432 2.03 -25.10 2.66
CA LYS A 432 2.76 -26.34 2.37
C LYS A 432 3.16 -26.36 0.91
N VAL A 433 4.39 -26.77 0.64
CA VAL A 433 4.91 -26.91 -0.72
C VAL A 433 5.68 -28.20 -0.85
N LYS A 434 5.45 -28.91 -1.94
CA LYS A 434 6.32 -30.00 -2.34
C LYS A 434 7.51 -29.40 -3.09
N HIS A 435 8.71 -29.80 -2.70
CA HIS A 435 9.94 -29.28 -3.30
C HIS A 435 10.93 -30.42 -3.49
N ARG A 436 11.60 -30.46 -4.65
CA ARG A 436 12.55 -31.53 -5.02
C ARG A 436 13.68 -31.86 -4.05
N CYS A 437 13.88 -31.07 -3.00
CA CYS A 437 14.92 -31.32 -2.00
C CYS A 437 14.46 -32.34 -0.95
N ASP A 438 13.15 -32.61 -0.88
CA ASP A 438 12.54 -33.52 0.08
C ASP A 438 11.34 -34.21 -0.58
N ASP A 439 11.11 -35.46 -0.23
CA ASP A 439 9.91 -36.17 -0.66
C ASP A 439 8.68 -35.74 0.17
N HIS A 440 8.93 -35.25 1.39
CA HIS A 440 7.91 -34.71 2.28
C HIS A 440 7.53 -33.26 1.93
N PHE A 441 6.36 -32.84 2.42
CA PHE A 441 5.93 -31.45 2.27
C PHE A 441 6.70 -30.54 3.21
N LEU A 442 7.24 -29.46 2.66
CA LEU A 442 7.81 -28.38 3.44
C LEU A 442 6.68 -27.50 3.97
N SER A 443 6.73 -27.18 5.26
CA SER A 443 5.78 -26.29 5.93
C SER A 443 6.41 -24.93 6.22
N LEU A 444 5.65 -23.86 5.98
CA LEU A 444 6.07 -22.50 6.31
C LEU A 444 6.09 -22.32 7.83
N CYS A 445 7.22 -21.86 8.36
CA CYS A 445 7.43 -21.64 9.78
C CYS A 445 8.00 -20.24 10.06
N GLN A 446 7.76 -19.75 11.29
CA GLN A 446 8.25 -18.47 11.76
C GLN A 446 8.72 -18.57 13.22
N GLY A 447 9.91 -18.03 13.50
CA GLY A 447 10.50 -18.01 14.82
C GLY A 447 11.50 -19.15 15.07
N SER A 448 12.19 -19.06 16.19
CA SER A 448 13.06 -20.12 16.72
C SER A 448 12.19 -21.31 17.10
N SER A 449 12.46 -22.47 16.50
CA SER A 449 12.02 -23.74 17.07
C SER A 449 12.48 -23.82 18.54
N VAL A 450 11.66 -24.42 19.39
CA VAL A 450 11.95 -24.66 20.82
C VAL A 450 13.25 -25.48 21.02
N TYR A 451 13.74 -26.09 19.93
CA TYR A 451 15.05 -26.70 19.78
C TYR A 451 15.89 -25.85 18.81
N ASP A 452 16.67 -24.92 19.34
CA ASP A 452 18.06 -24.66 18.93
C ASP A 452 18.49 -23.22 19.20
N THR A 453 19.48 -23.10 20.09
CA THR A 453 20.39 -21.95 20.21
C THR A 453 21.45 -21.95 19.09
N GLY A 454 21.21 -22.68 17.99
CA GLY A 454 22.12 -22.90 16.87
C GLY A 454 21.74 -22.11 15.63
N ASP A 455 22.72 -21.79 14.81
CA ASP A 455 22.51 -21.15 13.52
C ASP A 455 21.89 -22.14 12.53
N LEU A 456 20.67 -21.87 12.06
CA LEU A 456 20.01 -22.65 11.01
C LEU A 456 20.61 -22.29 9.63
N TRP A 457 20.87 -23.28 8.77
CA TRP A 457 21.45 -23.09 7.42
C TRP A 457 20.49 -23.53 6.34
N CYS A 458 20.49 -22.82 5.21
CA CYS A 458 19.69 -23.17 4.05
C CYS A 458 20.38 -24.23 3.21
N ASP A 459 19.82 -25.43 3.14
CA ASP A 459 20.40 -26.55 2.36
C ASP A 459 20.45 -26.30 0.84
N ILE A 460 19.68 -25.33 0.31
CA ILE A 460 19.66 -25.02 -1.13
C ILE A 460 20.81 -24.09 -1.53
N CYS A 461 21.07 -23.05 -0.74
CA CYS A 461 22.05 -22.01 -1.06
C CYS A 461 23.29 -22.05 -0.17
N GLU A 462 23.29 -22.94 0.84
CA GLU A 462 24.38 -23.14 1.80
C GLU A 462 24.74 -21.85 2.55
N THR A 463 23.74 -21.02 2.86
CA THR A 463 23.93 -19.81 3.68
C THR A 463 23.04 -19.82 4.91
N LYS A 464 23.50 -19.11 5.95
CA LYS A 464 22.77 -18.96 7.21
C LYS A 464 21.38 -18.38 6.99
N THR A 465 20.38 -18.99 7.62
CA THR A 465 19.01 -18.46 7.69
C THR A 465 18.91 -17.44 8.80
N ASN A 466 18.00 -16.48 8.64
CA ASN A 466 17.66 -15.55 9.71
C ASN A 466 16.41 -16.09 10.43
N PRO A 467 16.51 -16.54 11.70
CA PRO A 467 15.38 -17.07 12.45
C PRO A 467 14.23 -16.07 12.66
N SER A 468 14.50 -14.77 12.47
CA SER A 468 13.49 -13.70 12.54
C SER A 468 12.62 -13.64 11.28
N LEU A 469 13.07 -14.25 10.17
CA LEU A 469 12.33 -14.32 8.91
C LEU A 469 11.69 -15.69 8.74
N CYS A 470 10.62 -15.79 7.95
CA CYS A 470 10.03 -17.10 7.65
C CYS A 470 10.93 -17.94 6.75
N TYR A 471 10.92 -19.24 7.03
CA TYR A 471 11.58 -20.28 6.28
C TYR A 471 10.63 -21.46 6.10
N TYR A 472 10.95 -22.32 5.16
CA TYR A 472 10.28 -23.60 4.98
C TYR A 472 11.09 -24.68 5.68
N THR A 473 10.42 -25.57 6.39
CA THR A 473 11.06 -26.68 7.08
C THR A 473 10.29 -27.98 6.89
N CYS A 474 10.98 -29.09 7.07
CA CYS A 474 10.39 -30.41 7.18
C CYS A 474 10.77 -30.96 8.55
N ASP A 475 9.80 -31.16 9.44
CA ASP A 475 10.05 -31.67 10.79
C ASP A 475 10.60 -33.11 10.78
N GLU A 476 10.26 -33.89 9.74
CA GLU A 476 10.70 -35.28 9.58
C GLU A 476 12.17 -35.36 9.11
N CYS A 477 12.59 -34.46 8.22
CA CYS A 477 13.93 -34.46 7.62
C CYS A 477 14.89 -33.45 8.28
N GLY A 478 14.39 -32.52 9.08
CA GLY A 478 15.19 -31.46 9.71
C GLY A 478 15.71 -30.39 8.74
N LEU A 479 15.16 -30.30 7.52
CA LEU A 479 15.58 -29.29 6.53
C LEU A 479 15.15 -27.89 6.95
N SER A 480 15.97 -26.89 6.66
CA SER A 480 15.61 -25.47 6.84
C SER A 480 15.94 -24.73 5.56
N LEU A 481 14.97 -24.09 4.92
CA LEU A 481 15.14 -23.53 3.58
C LEU A 481 14.60 -22.10 3.53
N HIS A 482 15.37 -21.15 2.97
CA HIS A 482 14.85 -19.80 2.77
C HIS A 482 13.60 -19.83 1.89
N THR A 483 12.62 -19.00 2.24
CA THR A 483 11.38 -18.83 1.45
C THR A 483 11.64 -18.59 -0.04
N ASN A 484 12.63 -17.75 -0.37
CA ASN A 484 12.99 -17.45 -1.76
C ASN A 484 13.74 -18.59 -2.46
N CYS A 485 14.43 -19.47 -1.72
CA CYS A 485 15.07 -20.65 -2.30
C CYS A 485 14.04 -21.70 -2.73
N VAL A 486 12.96 -21.86 -1.95
CA VAL A 486 11.90 -22.83 -2.23
C VAL A 486 10.96 -22.36 -3.34
N LEU A 487 10.46 -21.13 -3.24
CA LEU A 487 9.49 -20.60 -4.20
C LEU A 487 10.19 -20.00 -5.43
N GLY A 488 11.21 -19.18 -5.22
CA GLY A 488 11.82 -18.36 -6.26
C GLY A 488 10.86 -17.33 -6.87
N SER A 489 11.36 -16.56 -7.85
CA SER A 489 10.57 -15.51 -8.50
C SER A 489 9.57 -16.00 -9.55
N LEU A 490 9.65 -17.28 -9.93
CA LEU A 490 8.88 -17.87 -11.03
C LEU A 490 7.78 -18.82 -10.53
N HIS A 491 7.58 -18.93 -9.21
CA HIS A 491 6.67 -19.89 -8.59
C HIS A 491 5.23 -19.83 -9.11
N TYR A 492 4.76 -18.62 -9.47
CA TYR A 492 3.38 -18.37 -9.87
C TYR A 492 3.22 -18.21 -11.39
N MET A 493 4.10 -18.85 -12.14
CA MET A 493 4.09 -18.91 -13.60
C MET A 493 3.81 -20.36 -14.06
N LYS A 494 3.01 -20.53 -15.12
CA LYS A 494 2.75 -21.80 -15.78
C LYS A 494 4.02 -22.34 -16.43
N LEU A 495 4.21 -23.64 -16.29
CA LEU A 495 5.27 -24.36 -17.01
C LEU A 495 4.93 -24.52 -18.50
N GLY A 496 5.98 -24.69 -19.31
CA GLY A 496 5.86 -24.82 -20.75
C GLY A 496 6.05 -23.49 -21.47
N ILE A 497 5.34 -23.28 -22.58
CA ILE A 497 5.51 -22.13 -23.48
C ILE A 497 4.52 -21.00 -23.11
N PRO A 498 4.92 -19.98 -22.30
CA PRO A 498 4.11 -18.78 -22.07
C PRO A 498 3.89 -17.94 -23.33
N LYS A 499 4.90 -17.86 -24.20
CA LYS A 499 4.91 -17.04 -25.43
C LYS A 499 5.75 -17.76 -26.49
N PRO A 500 5.54 -17.48 -27.79
CA PRO A 500 6.47 -17.93 -28.81
C PRO A 500 7.91 -17.61 -28.38
N ASP A 501 8.80 -18.59 -28.47
CA ASP A 501 10.23 -18.48 -28.13
C ASP A 501 10.59 -18.35 -26.65
N VAL A 502 9.62 -18.35 -25.72
CA VAL A 502 9.88 -18.26 -24.28
C VAL A 502 9.22 -19.44 -23.58
N GLU A 503 10.02 -20.17 -22.80
CA GLU A 503 9.60 -21.37 -22.08
C GLU A 503 10.02 -21.31 -20.61
N ILE A 504 9.16 -21.77 -19.70
CA ILE A 504 9.48 -21.93 -18.29
C ILE A 504 9.68 -23.42 -18.02
N HIS A 505 10.90 -23.75 -17.58
CA HIS A 505 11.34 -25.12 -17.37
C HIS A 505 11.61 -25.40 -15.89
N PRO A 506 11.30 -26.62 -15.40
CA PRO A 506 11.79 -27.08 -14.11
C PRO A 506 13.31 -27.19 -14.15
N ASN A 507 13.95 -26.75 -13.07
CA ASN A 507 15.39 -26.82 -12.90
C ASN A 507 15.85 -28.18 -12.37
N ASN A 508 15.33 -29.29 -12.89
CA ASN A 508 15.56 -30.65 -12.38
C ASN A 508 16.67 -31.42 -13.13
N GLY A 509 17.35 -30.78 -14.09
CA GLY A 509 18.46 -31.39 -14.82
C GLY A 509 19.72 -31.59 -13.97
N ALA A 510 20.59 -32.49 -14.41
CA ALA A 510 21.88 -32.81 -13.76
C ALA A 510 22.83 -31.60 -13.68
N THR A 511 22.65 -30.59 -14.54
CA THR A 511 23.40 -29.32 -14.48
C THR A 511 22.44 -28.13 -14.52
N ARG A 512 22.73 -27.13 -13.67
CA ARG A 512 21.97 -25.88 -13.63
C ARG A 512 22.51 -24.92 -14.72
N PRO A 513 21.65 -24.34 -15.58
CA PRO A 513 22.08 -23.42 -16.64
C PRO A 513 22.60 -22.10 -16.07
N PHE A 514 23.50 -21.44 -16.81
CA PHE A 514 23.94 -20.08 -16.47
C PHE A 514 22.88 -19.06 -16.87
N CYS A 515 22.45 -18.25 -15.90
CA CYS A 515 21.57 -17.14 -16.16
C CYS A 515 22.31 -16.03 -16.93
N THR A 516 21.83 -15.65 -18.10
CA THR A 516 22.38 -14.57 -18.93
C THR A 516 22.33 -13.21 -18.23
N GLY A 517 21.34 -12.99 -17.35
CA GLY A 517 21.19 -11.73 -16.64
C GLY A 517 22.15 -11.56 -15.46
N CYS A 518 22.36 -12.59 -14.64
CA CYS A 518 23.19 -12.49 -13.44
C CYS A 518 24.53 -13.24 -13.52
N ASN A 519 24.76 -14.02 -14.58
CA ASN A 519 25.94 -14.87 -14.80
C ASN A 519 26.20 -15.93 -13.71
N PHE A 520 25.22 -16.21 -12.84
CA PHE A 520 25.26 -17.32 -11.89
C PHE A 520 24.46 -18.51 -12.42
N ARG A 521 24.76 -19.71 -11.90
CA ARG A 521 23.94 -20.90 -12.14
C ARG A 521 22.55 -20.68 -11.54
N CYS A 522 21.50 -21.01 -12.29
CA CYS A 522 20.13 -20.87 -11.84
C CYS A 522 19.90 -21.75 -10.60
N GLN A 523 19.68 -21.16 -9.43
CA GLN A 523 19.40 -21.88 -8.18
C GLN A 523 17.90 -22.12 -7.98
N SER A 524 17.05 -21.26 -8.55
CA SER A 524 15.60 -21.32 -8.48
C SER A 524 15.02 -22.66 -8.98
N THR A 525 13.87 -23.05 -8.46
CA THR A 525 13.10 -24.25 -8.85
C THR A 525 12.75 -24.27 -10.34
N PHE A 526 12.55 -23.09 -10.93
CA PHE A 526 12.26 -22.90 -12.35
C PHE A 526 13.22 -21.89 -12.98
N PHE A 527 13.41 -21.98 -14.30
CA PHE A 527 14.14 -20.98 -15.08
C PHE A 527 13.44 -20.72 -16.41
N ILE A 528 13.68 -19.55 -16.99
CA ILE A 528 13.16 -19.17 -18.31
C ILE A 528 14.21 -19.56 -19.35
N ARG A 529 13.81 -20.33 -20.36
CA ARG A 529 14.55 -20.60 -21.60
C ARG A 529 14.00 -19.71 -22.71
N ILE A 530 14.88 -19.07 -23.47
CA ILE A 530 14.50 -18.21 -24.59
C ILE A 530 15.26 -18.67 -25.83
N THR A 531 14.58 -18.92 -26.93
CA THR A 531 15.21 -19.37 -28.19
C THR A 531 14.98 -18.32 -29.27
N LYS A 532 16.04 -17.61 -29.68
CA LYS A 532 15.95 -16.61 -30.75
C LYS A 532 16.98 -16.91 -31.83
N GLU A 533 16.54 -16.99 -33.09
CA GLU A 533 17.43 -17.01 -34.27
C GLU A 533 18.64 -17.94 -34.06
N GLU A 534 18.39 -19.17 -33.58
CA GLU A 534 19.36 -20.25 -33.27
C GLU A 534 20.15 -20.14 -31.95
N SER A 535 20.03 -19.05 -31.19
CA SER A 535 20.65 -18.91 -29.86
C SER A 535 19.69 -19.18 -28.72
N THR A 536 20.15 -19.91 -27.70
CA THR A 536 19.36 -20.18 -26.48
C THR A 536 19.93 -19.43 -25.28
N TYR A 537 19.08 -18.66 -24.60
CA TYR A 537 19.40 -17.88 -23.42
C TYR A 537 18.60 -18.37 -22.22
N TYR A 538 19.16 -18.22 -21.02
CA TYR A 538 18.52 -18.68 -19.79
C TYR A 538 18.41 -17.53 -18.79
N SER A 539 17.32 -17.48 -18.02
CA SER A 539 17.13 -16.48 -16.96
C SER A 539 16.56 -17.12 -15.70
N CYS A 540 17.21 -16.89 -14.56
CA CYS A 540 16.79 -17.43 -13.26
C CYS A 540 15.60 -16.70 -12.61
N SER A 541 15.22 -15.54 -13.15
CA SER A 541 14.12 -14.71 -12.66
C SER A 541 13.56 -13.81 -13.76
N ILE A 542 12.36 -13.28 -13.52
CA ILE A 542 11.73 -12.26 -14.39
C ILE A 542 12.60 -11.00 -14.44
N TYR A 543 13.21 -10.60 -13.33
CA TYR A 543 14.12 -9.47 -13.31
C TYR A 543 15.32 -9.70 -14.23
N CYS A 544 15.95 -10.87 -14.16
CA CYS A 544 17.03 -11.23 -15.08
C CYS A 544 16.55 -11.29 -16.53
N HIS A 545 15.33 -11.76 -16.79
CA HIS A 545 14.75 -11.80 -18.14
C HIS A 545 14.51 -10.39 -18.70
N VAL A 546 13.90 -9.50 -17.92
CA VAL A 546 13.64 -8.11 -18.33
C VAL A 546 14.97 -7.36 -18.51
N TRP A 547 15.93 -7.56 -17.60
CA TRP A 547 17.24 -6.93 -17.67
C TRP A 547 18.09 -7.44 -18.84
N ALA A 548 18.00 -8.73 -19.17
CA ALA A 548 18.64 -9.30 -20.36
C ALA A 548 18.07 -8.69 -21.66
N LYS A 549 16.80 -8.29 -21.68
CA LYS A 549 16.19 -7.57 -22.83
C LYS A 549 16.68 -6.12 -22.95
N SER A 550 17.06 -5.47 -21.85
CA SER A 550 17.50 -4.06 -21.86
C SER A 550 19.00 -3.87 -22.12
N THR A 551 19.80 -4.93 -22.17
CA THR A 551 21.26 -4.79 -22.12
C THR A 551 22.00 -5.78 -23.02
N TYR A 552 22.53 -5.28 -24.14
CA TYR A 552 23.84 -5.69 -24.70
C TYR A 552 24.78 -4.47 -24.56
N PRO A 553 26.10 -4.66 -24.39
CA PRO A 553 26.79 -4.53 -23.11
C PRO A 553 27.46 -3.15 -22.90
N ASN A 554 27.58 -2.72 -21.64
CA ASN A 554 28.72 -1.92 -21.20
C ASN A 554 29.23 -2.49 -19.88
N SER A 555 30.43 -3.05 -19.93
CA SER A 555 31.11 -3.87 -18.91
C SER A 555 31.40 -3.17 -17.58
N TRP A 556 31.12 -1.87 -17.45
CA TRP A 556 31.49 -1.07 -16.27
C TRP A 556 30.41 -1.02 -15.17
N SER A 557 29.12 -1.13 -15.50
CA SER A 557 28.04 -1.19 -14.49
C SER A 557 27.93 -2.56 -13.81
N PHE A 558 28.36 -3.62 -14.50
CA PHE A 558 28.42 -4.99 -14.00
C PHE A 558 29.46 -5.14 -12.88
N LEU A 559 30.64 -4.54 -13.03
CA LEU A 559 31.67 -4.52 -11.99
C LEU A 559 31.20 -3.74 -10.75
N ALA A 560 30.49 -2.63 -10.93
CA ALA A 560 29.97 -1.85 -9.80
C ALA A 560 28.97 -2.65 -8.94
N SER A 561 28.03 -3.37 -9.56
CA SER A 561 27.03 -4.16 -8.83
C SER A 561 27.56 -5.50 -8.29
N ALA A 562 28.56 -6.08 -8.94
CA ALA A 562 29.28 -7.24 -8.41
C ALA A 562 30.17 -6.84 -7.23
N LEU A 563 30.84 -5.67 -7.30
CA LEU A 563 31.62 -5.11 -6.20
C LEU A 563 30.73 -4.70 -5.02
N ASP A 564 29.54 -4.15 -5.25
CA ASP A 564 28.60 -3.78 -4.16
C ASP A 564 28.05 -5.03 -3.44
N ARG A 565 27.76 -6.11 -4.19
CA ARG A 565 27.31 -7.38 -3.58
C ARG A 565 28.43 -8.12 -2.87
N THR A 566 29.64 -8.10 -3.42
CA THR A 566 30.82 -8.68 -2.77
C THR A 566 31.22 -7.86 -1.55
N ARG A 567 31.09 -6.52 -1.60
CA ARG A 567 31.27 -5.60 -0.47
C ARG A 567 30.27 -5.90 0.65
N ASN A 568 28.98 -6.02 0.33
CA ASN A 568 27.96 -6.32 1.34
C ASN A 568 28.17 -7.72 1.96
N GLN A 569 28.55 -8.73 1.16
CA GLN A 569 28.91 -10.05 1.70
C GLN A 569 30.16 -10.01 2.57
N VAL A 570 31.19 -9.22 2.22
CA VAL A 570 32.41 -9.09 3.02
C VAL A 570 32.18 -8.25 4.28
N GLU A 571 31.39 -7.18 4.23
CA GLU A 571 31.01 -6.37 5.40
C GLU A 571 30.19 -7.19 6.42
N GLU A 572 29.32 -8.08 5.93
CA GLU A 572 28.53 -9.02 6.75
C GLU A 572 29.39 -10.16 7.35
N THR A 573 30.48 -10.55 6.67
CA THR A 573 31.42 -11.57 7.15
C THR A 573 32.42 -10.99 8.18
N VAL A 574 32.80 -9.72 8.06
CA VAL A 574 33.79 -9.05 8.93
C VAL A 574 33.17 -8.52 10.24
N SER A 575 31.85 -8.35 10.30
CA SER A 575 31.15 -7.88 11.50
C SER A 575 31.01 -8.94 12.62
N ILE A 576 31.54 -10.15 12.43
CA ILE A 576 31.47 -11.27 13.40
C ILE A 576 32.78 -11.46 14.19
N GLY A 577 33.74 -10.53 14.15
CA GLY A 577 35.06 -10.73 14.79
C GLY A 577 35.70 -9.51 15.45
N LYS A 578 35.18 -9.09 16.61
CA LYS A 578 35.73 -8.09 17.57
C LYS A 578 35.93 -6.64 17.05
N PRO A 579 35.82 -5.63 17.95
CA PRO A 579 35.65 -4.23 17.57
C PRO A 579 36.99 -3.56 17.27
N ASP A 580 36.88 -2.42 16.57
CA ASP A 580 37.95 -1.53 16.11
C ASP A 580 38.66 -2.00 14.84
N LEU A 581 38.09 -1.64 13.68
CA LEU A 581 38.83 -1.28 12.47
C LEU A 581 37.84 -0.62 11.47
N ASN A 582 37.66 0.70 11.57
CA ASN A 582 37.10 1.49 10.47
C ASN A 582 38.08 1.41 9.29
N PHE A 583 37.82 0.58 8.28
CA PHE A 583 38.84 0.30 7.25
C PHE A 583 38.51 0.70 5.81
N PHE A 584 37.39 1.36 5.50
CA PHE A 584 37.18 1.89 4.13
C PHE A 584 36.41 3.21 4.10
N ASP A 585 37.01 4.27 4.65
CA ASP A 585 36.41 5.61 4.63
C ASP A 585 36.57 6.35 3.28
N SER A 586 37.29 5.78 2.30
CA SER A 586 37.41 6.38 0.96
C SER A 586 37.71 5.38 -0.17
N LYS A 587 37.36 5.78 -1.40
CA LYS A 587 37.64 5.04 -2.65
C LYS A 587 39.15 4.80 -2.84
N GLU A 588 39.99 5.70 -2.34
CA GLU A 588 41.44 5.55 -2.36
C GLU A 588 41.92 4.45 -1.40
N SER A 589 41.32 4.32 -0.21
CA SER A 589 41.65 3.26 0.75
C SER A 589 41.35 1.86 0.17
N LEU A 590 40.20 1.72 -0.49
CA LEU A 590 39.81 0.47 -1.16
C LEU A 590 40.74 0.15 -2.34
N SER A 591 41.13 1.16 -3.13
CA SER A 591 42.08 0.98 -4.23
C SER A 591 43.47 0.56 -3.72
N SER A 592 43.88 1.05 -2.56
CA SER A 592 45.14 0.68 -1.90
C SER A 592 45.13 -0.76 -1.40
N ALA A 593 44.05 -1.18 -0.73
CA ALA A 593 43.89 -2.56 -0.27
C ALA A 593 43.86 -3.57 -1.43
N VAL A 594 43.13 -3.25 -2.52
CA VAL A 594 43.10 -4.10 -3.73
C VAL A 594 44.48 -4.19 -4.38
N ARG A 595 45.23 -3.08 -4.46
CA ARG A 595 46.62 -3.12 -4.96
C ARG A 595 47.53 -3.97 -4.07
N SER A 596 47.39 -3.87 -2.74
CA SER A 596 48.16 -4.66 -1.79
C SER A 596 47.89 -6.17 -1.93
N VAL A 597 46.67 -6.60 -2.23
CA VAL A 597 46.38 -8.04 -2.43
C VAL A 597 46.79 -8.53 -3.83
N MET A 598 46.72 -7.66 -4.85
CA MET A 598 47.03 -8.00 -6.24
C MET A 598 48.52 -7.94 -6.58
N ASP A 599 49.32 -7.19 -5.82
CA ASP A 599 50.76 -7.09 -6.01
C ASP A 599 51.46 -8.45 -5.80
N LYS A 600 52.40 -8.77 -6.68
CA LYS A 600 53.12 -10.04 -6.66
C LYS A 600 54.14 -10.11 -5.53
N ASP A 601 54.68 -8.97 -5.13
CA ASP A 601 55.72 -8.88 -4.12
C ASP A 601 55.19 -8.46 -2.75
N SER A 602 53.88 -8.20 -2.64
CA SER A 602 53.20 -7.94 -1.37
C SER A 602 53.17 -9.18 -0.47
N GLU A 603 53.53 -8.97 0.79
CA GLU A 603 53.49 -10.00 1.83
C GLU A 603 52.07 -10.57 2.02
N LEU A 604 51.05 -9.70 1.95
CA LEU A 604 49.64 -10.07 2.05
C LEU A 604 49.17 -10.87 0.81
N GLY A 605 49.54 -10.43 -0.40
CA GLY A 605 49.25 -11.17 -1.63
C GLY A 605 49.90 -12.56 -1.67
N ASN A 606 51.13 -12.67 -1.14
CA ASN A 606 51.86 -13.93 -1.01
C ASN A 606 51.30 -14.86 0.07
N LEU A 607 50.71 -14.31 1.13
CA LEU A 607 49.99 -15.10 2.13
C LEU A 607 48.68 -15.66 1.57
N VAL A 608 47.89 -14.85 0.87
CA VAL A 608 46.64 -15.26 0.23
C VAL A 608 46.87 -16.35 -0.82
N ARG A 609 47.89 -16.19 -1.68
CA ARG A 609 48.25 -17.22 -2.68
C ARG A 609 48.69 -18.54 -2.04
N ARG A 610 49.47 -18.51 -0.95
CA ARG A 610 49.86 -19.71 -0.21
C ARG A 610 48.67 -20.42 0.42
N ASN A 611 47.73 -19.67 1.00
CA ASN A 611 46.51 -20.25 1.57
C ASN A 611 45.62 -20.86 0.48
N HIS A 612 45.46 -20.18 -0.66
CA HIS A 612 44.73 -20.73 -1.81
C HIS A 612 45.37 -22.02 -2.35
N ALA A 613 46.70 -22.11 -2.39
CA ALA A 613 47.41 -23.33 -2.77
C ALA A 613 47.18 -24.49 -1.79
N LYS A 614 47.22 -24.22 -0.47
CA LYS A 614 46.90 -25.21 0.58
C LYS A 614 45.46 -25.70 0.52
N TRP A 615 44.52 -24.81 0.23
CA TRP A 615 43.12 -25.15 0.03
C TRP A 615 42.93 -26.01 -1.22
N LYS A 616 43.62 -25.68 -2.30
CA LYS A 616 43.61 -26.49 -3.53
C LYS A 616 44.20 -27.89 -3.29
N GLU A 617 45.30 -28.01 -2.55
CA GLU A 617 45.86 -29.32 -2.14
C GLU A 617 44.90 -30.11 -1.25
N SER A 618 44.23 -29.44 -0.30
CA SER A 618 43.26 -30.10 0.59
C SER A 618 42.03 -30.61 -0.16
N LEU A 619 41.52 -29.81 -1.10
CA LEU A 619 40.35 -30.15 -1.94
C LEU A 619 40.65 -31.18 -3.03
N VAL A 620 41.90 -31.29 -3.47
CA VAL A 620 42.36 -32.26 -4.48
C VAL A 620 42.90 -33.56 -3.84
N SER A 621 43.16 -33.57 -2.53
CA SER A 621 43.58 -34.77 -1.81
C SER A 621 42.47 -35.85 -1.85
N THR A 622 42.89 -37.09 -2.13
CA THR A 622 42.06 -38.25 -2.47
C THR A 622 41.06 -38.71 -1.40
N GLY A 623 40.96 -38.04 -0.24
CA GLY A 623 40.06 -38.40 0.84
C GLY A 623 38.62 -37.88 0.69
N LEU A 624 38.41 -36.69 0.10
CA LEU A 624 37.09 -36.03 0.08
C LEU A 624 36.14 -36.54 -1.01
N MET A 625 36.67 -36.83 -2.21
CA MET A 625 35.87 -37.36 -3.33
C MET A 625 35.52 -38.84 -3.19
N ASN A 626 36.33 -39.63 -2.47
CA ASN A 626 36.12 -41.07 -2.35
C ASN A 626 34.88 -41.43 -1.52
N GLY A 627 34.46 -40.60 -0.55
CA GLY A 627 33.26 -40.89 0.24
C GLY A 627 31.96 -40.83 -0.56
N TYR A 628 31.85 -39.85 -1.46
CA TYR A 628 30.67 -39.68 -2.33
C TYR A 628 30.65 -40.71 -3.47
N VAL A 629 31.81 -40.96 -4.08
CA VAL A 629 31.93 -41.94 -5.18
C VAL A 629 31.75 -43.37 -4.67
N ASN A 630 32.27 -43.71 -3.49
CA ASN A 630 32.06 -45.04 -2.91
C ASN A 630 30.59 -45.27 -2.51
N LYS A 631 29.90 -44.28 -1.94
CA LYS A 631 28.45 -44.37 -1.68
C LYS A 631 27.63 -44.51 -2.95
N PHE A 632 28.04 -43.84 -4.02
CA PHE A 632 27.40 -43.95 -5.34
C PHE A 632 27.64 -45.33 -5.98
N ILE A 633 28.85 -45.89 -5.85
CA ILE A 633 29.18 -47.24 -6.35
C ILE A 633 28.46 -48.31 -5.52
N GLU A 634 28.40 -48.18 -4.19
CA GLU A 634 27.63 -49.08 -3.32
C GLU A 634 26.13 -49.04 -3.62
N ALA A 635 25.59 -47.87 -3.96
CA ALA A 635 24.19 -47.72 -4.38
C ALA A 635 23.93 -48.39 -5.75
N LEU A 636 24.87 -48.30 -6.70
CA LEU A 636 24.78 -48.97 -8.00
C LEU A 636 24.93 -50.50 -7.88
N GLN A 637 25.74 -51.00 -6.97
CA GLN A 637 25.91 -52.44 -6.74
C GLN A 637 24.70 -53.09 -6.03
N LYS A 638 23.89 -52.30 -5.33
CA LYS A 638 22.61 -52.76 -4.75
C LYS A 638 21.46 -52.82 -5.76
N LEU A 639 21.67 -52.35 -6.99
CA LEU A 639 20.69 -52.32 -8.08
C LEU A 639 20.83 -53.48 -9.08
N VAL A 640 21.78 -54.42 -8.86
CA VAL A 640 21.98 -55.62 -9.68
C VAL A 640 21.68 -56.89 -8.87
#